data_AF-A0A1H3MUF8-F1
#
_entry.id   AF-A0A1H3MUF8-F1
#
_cell.length_a   1.000
_cell.length_b   1.000
_cell.length_c   1.000
_cell.angle_alpha   90.00
_cell.angle_beta   90.00
_cell.angle_gamma   90.00
#
_symmetry.space_group_name_H-M   'P 1'
#
loop_
_entity.id
_entity.type
_entity.pdbx_description
1 polymer ?
#
loop_
_entity_poly.entity_id
_entity_poly.type
_entity_poly.pdbx_seq_one_letter_code
_entity_poly.pdbx_strand_id
1 'polypeptide(L)'
;MNGLRHEVAHASALRLVMALVLAVLAFIVVPPPASAADRLPEFLAEIDPGTLVPGADRFGDVAGSPPVVPALAGDEVLGFVFLNSDFADATGYSGKPIHIAAGIDLSGRITGLQMLEHQEPIVLIGIPEERVVDAIASLVGTDVAAVAEGRQPLPQVDIVSGATVTVLVMGDSVLRAAIAVVRQGRLAEVQADDAAAPAQAAERTIDMEQSEVRDWQTLVGDGSVRRLSLSVGDVNEAFERSGNEEAIARPERGEPDEPFINLYTALATIPTVGRSLLGEAAYQQMTSQLEPGEHAIVVMGEGRYSFKGSGYVRGGIFDRIELIQDVNTLRFRDRDQTRLGDVEAEGAPNFDEVSLFRIPAGYGFEPAEPWSLQLLVQRATGPLDKAFTTFGLTYTPPEQYIETALPPAPQVPAEPVAAGPLQGEAEALTGELAEPLWVKMWRANTVKIGIAGAAIGLLTVIFFFQDALVKRYRLFVWVRRGFLAFTLVWIGWIANAQLSVVNVLTFANSLISGFSWTYFLSAPLIFIFWVSVAAGILFWGRGPFCGWLCPFGALQELLNNAARALKVPQINVPWGLNERLWPIKYMIFLGLFGLSLYSVAMAEVASEVEPFKTAITLKFMRAWPFVLFAVALLVVGLFIERFFCRYLCPLGAALAIPARLAMFFPWLKRHKECGSPCQRCAKECPVQCIHPDGTINPNECIWCMHCQDLFWDEHRCPSMIQKRLRREKVASAPGASPKLKPDAARARAVAGHPNSTSG
;
A
#
# COMPACT_ATOMS: atom_id res chain seq x y z
N MET A 1 -23.02 49.83 36.13
CA MET A 1 -22.37 50.13 34.83
C MET A 1 -21.15 49.24 34.51
N ASN A 2 -20.89 48.13 35.22
CA ASN A 2 -19.73 47.25 34.95
C ASN A 2 -20.05 45.95 34.16
N GLY A 3 -21.32 45.58 33.97
CA GLY A 3 -21.70 44.36 33.22
C GLY A 3 -21.61 44.51 31.69
N LEU A 4 -22.01 45.66 31.15
CA LEU A 4 -22.05 45.93 29.71
C LEU A 4 -20.67 46.13 29.07
N ARG A 5 -19.62 46.40 29.85
CA ARG A 5 -18.25 46.56 29.32
C ARG A 5 -17.54 45.22 29.09
N HIS A 6 -17.92 44.16 29.81
CA HIS A 6 -17.31 42.83 29.67
C HIS A 6 -17.81 42.08 28.43
N GLU A 7 -19.09 42.18 28.08
CA GLU A 7 -19.63 41.49 26.89
C GLU A 7 -19.10 42.08 25.58
N VAL A 8 -18.89 43.39 25.51
CA VAL A 8 -18.33 44.05 24.32
C VAL A 8 -16.84 43.72 24.11
N ALA A 9 -16.09 43.52 25.21
CA ALA A 9 -14.68 43.10 25.16
C ALA A 9 -14.52 41.63 24.72
N HIS A 10 -15.42 40.73 25.11
CA HIS A 10 -15.39 39.33 24.66
C HIS A 10 -15.80 39.17 23.19
N ALA A 11 -16.78 39.93 22.72
CA ALA A 11 -17.20 39.90 21.32
C ALA A 11 -16.13 40.45 20.36
N SER A 12 -15.36 41.46 20.79
CA SER A 12 -14.26 42.02 20.00
C SER A 12 -13.02 41.11 19.99
N ALA A 13 -12.69 40.46 21.12
CA ALA A 13 -11.62 39.46 21.18
C ALA A 13 -11.94 38.22 20.32
N LEU A 14 -13.19 37.74 20.33
CA LEU A 14 -13.62 36.59 19.51
C LEU A 14 -13.56 36.92 18.00
N ARG A 15 -13.93 38.14 17.61
CA ARG A 15 -13.80 38.61 16.21
C ARG A 15 -12.34 38.75 15.78
N LEU A 16 -11.46 39.19 16.68
CA LEU A 16 -10.02 39.30 16.40
C LEU A 16 -9.38 37.91 16.24
N VAL A 17 -9.73 36.94 17.09
CA VAL A 17 -9.27 35.55 16.98
C VAL A 17 -9.83 34.89 15.73
N MET A 18 -11.10 35.11 15.39
CA MET A 18 -11.71 34.57 14.18
C MET A 18 -11.12 35.19 12.91
N ALA A 19 -10.78 36.47 12.91
CA ALA A 19 -10.06 37.14 11.82
C ALA A 19 -8.60 36.64 11.71
N LEU A 20 -7.94 36.33 12.83
CA LEU A 20 -6.59 35.74 12.82
C LEU A 20 -6.63 34.30 12.30
N VAL A 21 -7.63 33.51 12.69
CA VAL A 21 -7.86 32.14 12.19
C VAL A 21 -8.20 32.14 10.70
N LEU A 22 -9.02 33.10 10.24
CA LEU A 22 -9.32 33.30 8.82
C LEU A 22 -8.10 33.79 8.02
N ALA A 23 -7.25 34.64 8.60
CA ALA A 23 -6.01 35.09 7.96
C ALA A 23 -4.94 33.98 7.90
N VAL A 24 -4.89 33.10 8.91
CA VAL A 24 -4.04 31.89 8.90
C VAL A 24 -4.58 30.84 7.93
N LEU A 25 -5.90 30.66 7.84
CA LEU A 25 -6.54 29.82 6.81
C LEU A 25 -6.34 30.38 5.40
N ALA A 26 -6.28 31.71 5.24
CA ALA A 26 -6.02 32.38 3.96
C ALA A 26 -4.52 32.42 3.58
N PHE A 27 -3.60 32.08 4.49
CA PHE A 27 -2.18 31.87 4.19
C PHE A 27 -1.86 30.41 3.87
N ILE A 28 -2.82 29.49 3.99
CA ILE A 28 -2.76 28.12 3.44
C ILE A 28 -3.23 28.20 1.99
N VAL A 29 -2.42 28.85 1.16
CA VAL A 29 -2.64 28.97 -0.28
C VAL A 29 -1.80 27.90 -0.98
N VAL A 30 -2.53 27.07 -1.75
CA VAL A 30 -2.14 26.40 -3.00
C VAL A 30 -0.90 25.50 -2.92
N PRO A 31 -1.07 24.16 -2.89
CA PRO A 31 0.02 23.29 -3.29
C PRO A 31 0.35 23.59 -4.76
N PRO A 32 1.63 23.70 -5.17
CA PRO A 32 1.96 23.67 -6.58
C PRO A 32 1.44 22.36 -7.19
N PRO A 33 1.05 22.34 -8.48
CA PRO A 33 0.74 21.09 -9.16
C PRO A 33 1.99 20.21 -9.09
N ALA A 34 1.83 19.01 -8.51
CA ALA A 34 2.83 17.96 -8.64
C ALA A 34 2.76 17.45 -10.08
N SER A 35 3.54 18.07 -10.97
CA SER A 35 4.01 17.38 -12.17
C SER A 35 4.79 16.13 -11.72
N ALA A 36 4.71 15.04 -12.48
CA ALA A 36 5.68 13.97 -12.37
C ALA A 36 7.08 14.60 -12.44
N ALA A 37 7.79 14.65 -11.31
CA ALA A 37 9.05 15.34 -11.22
C ALA A 37 10.10 14.49 -11.96
N ASP A 38 10.87 15.12 -12.83
CA ASP A 38 12.10 14.55 -13.40
C ASP A 38 13.04 14.22 -12.22
N ARG A 39 13.06 12.96 -11.73
CA ARG A 39 13.75 12.60 -10.48
C ARG A 39 15.18 12.12 -10.69
N LEU A 40 15.59 11.75 -11.91
CA LEU A 40 16.98 11.36 -12.19
C LEU A 40 18.02 12.32 -11.58
N PRO A 41 17.89 13.67 -11.68
CA PRO A 41 18.86 14.60 -11.08
C PRO A 41 19.01 14.48 -9.56
N GLU A 42 17.97 14.03 -8.85
CA GLU A 42 18.01 13.81 -7.40
C GLU A 42 18.93 12.64 -7.02
N PHE A 43 19.05 11.64 -7.92
CA PHE A 43 19.79 10.40 -7.67
C PHE A 43 21.20 10.39 -8.26
N LEU A 44 21.57 11.33 -9.14
CA LEU A 44 22.90 11.36 -9.78
C LEU A 44 24.06 11.41 -8.77
N ALA A 45 23.85 11.99 -7.59
CA ALA A 45 24.87 12.05 -6.55
C ALA A 45 25.14 10.70 -5.85
N GLU A 46 24.23 9.74 -5.98
CA GLU A 46 24.30 8.41 -5.35
C GLU A 46 24.79 7.32 -6.31
N ILE A 47 25.00 7.67 -7.59
CA ILE A 47 25.40 6.76 -8.66
C ILE A 47 26.87 6.99 -9.00
N ASP A 48 27.66 5.92 -9.04
CA ASP A 48 29.00 5.96 -9.63
C ASP A 48 28.88 5.71 -11.16
N PRO A 49 29.27 6.68 -12.03
CA PRO A 49 29.18 6.55 -13.48
C PRO A 49 29.77 5.26 -14.04
N GLY A 50 30.89 4.80 -13.48
CA GLY A 50 31.60 3.61 -13.95
C GLY A 50 30.83 2.31 -13.73
N THR A 51 29.88 2.30 -12.80
CA THR A 51 29.01 1.15 -12.49
C THR A 51 27.90 0.95 -13.52
N LEU A 52 27.41 2.04 -14.10
CA LEU A 52 26.35 2.00 -15.10
C LEU A 52 26.90 1.98 -16.53
N VAL A 53 27.96 2.75 -16.81
CA VAL A 53 28.63 2.80 -18.10
C VAL A 53 30.12 2.52 -17.89
N PRO A 54 30.62 1.32 -18.25
CA PRO A 54 32.02 0.95 -18.04
C PRO A 54 32.99 1.95 -18.67
N GLY A 55 33.90 2.48 -17.85
CA GLY A 55 34.92 3.44 -18.28
C GLY A 55 34.55 4.91 -18.11
N ALA A 56 33.31 5.24 -17.74
CA ALA A 56 32.91 6.61 -17.44
C ALA A 56 33.44 7.06 -16.06
N ASP A 57 33.91 8.31 -15.98
CA ASP A 57 34.43 8.95 -14.77
C ASP A 57 33.56 10.12 -14.26
N ARG A 58 32.67 10.66 -15.10
CA ARG A 58 31.71 11.71 -14.71
C ARG A 58 30.41 11.70 -15.50
N PHE A 59 29.39 12.37 -14.96
CA PHE A 59 28.15 12.70 -15.66
C PHE A 59 28.24 14.10 -16.28
N GLY A 60 27.67 14.27 -17.48
CA GLY A 60 27.50 15.59 -18.12
C GLY A 60 26.17 16.25 -17.75
N ASP A 61 25.79 17.28 -18.50
CA ASP A 61 24.56 18.02 -18.25
C ASP A 61 23.30 17.19 -18.55
N VAL A 62 22.28 17.34 -17.71
CA VAL A 62 20.98 16.68 -17.89
C VAL A 62 20.32 17.21 -19.16
N ALA A 63 20.01 16.32 -20.09
CA ALA A 63 19.31 16.65 -21.32
C ALA A 63 17.85 16.16 -21.28
N GLY A 64 16.97 16.91 -21.93
CA GLY A 64 15.56 16.62 -22.26
C GLY A 64 14.61 16.27 -21.10
N SER A 65 13.36 15.95 -21.44
CA SER A 65 12.30 15.52 -20.50
C SER A 65 11.56 14.34 -21.14
N PRO A 66 11.53 13.14 -20.51
CA PRO A 66 12.12 12.81 -19.20
C PRO A 66 13.67 12.84 -19.21
N PRO A 67 14.36 13.03 -18.08
CA PRO A 67 15.79 13.34 -18.04
C PRO A 67 16.67 12.16 -18.49
N VAL A 68 17.69 12.45 -19.31
CA VAL A 68 18.77 11.52 -19.68
C VAL A 68 20.11 12.24 -19.50
N VAL A 69 21.11 11.55 -18.98
CA VAL A 69 22.40 12.15 -18.64
C VAL A 69 23.52 11.43 -19.39
N PRO A 70 24.40 12.14 -20.13
CA PRO A 70 25.54 11.52 -20.77
C PRO A 70 26.59 11.10 -19.72
N ALA A 71 27.09 9.87 -19.85
CA ALA A 71 28.21 9.35 -19.08
C ALA A 71 29.50 9.53 -19.89
N LEU A 72 30.46 10.25 -19.32
CA LEU A 72 31.67 10.72 -20.00
C LEU A 72 32.92 10.03 -19.44
N ALA A 73 33.92 9.83 -20.29
CA ALA A 73 35.32 9.58 -19.92
C ALA A 73 36.16 10.79 -20.32
N GLY A 74 36.47 11.68 -19.37
CA GLY A 74 36.97 13.01 -19.72
C GLY A 74 35.91 13.77 -20.53
N ASP A 75 36.21 14.22 -21.75
CA ASP A 75 35.28 14.93 -22.64
C ASP A 75 34.56 14.01 -23.67
N GLU A 76 34.83 12.70 -23.65
CA GLU A 76 34.23 11.74 -24.59
C GLU A 76 32.98 11.09 -24.00
N VAL A 77 31.85 11.12 -24.73
CA VAL A 77 30.59 10.46 -24.32
C VAL A 77 30.69 8.96 -24.60
N LEU A 78 30.65 8.14 -23.55
CA LEU A 78 30.68 6.68 -23.67
C LEU A 78 29.28 6.05 -23.70
N GLY A 79 28.28 6.76 -23.18
CA GLY A 79 26.91 6.28 -23.11
C GLY A 79 26.00 7.26 -22.38
N PHE A 80 24.81 6.79 -22.02
CA PHE A 80 23.78 7.58 -21.36
C PHE A 80 23.22 6.83 -20.16
N VAL A 81 22.77 7.58 -19.18
CA VAL A 81 22.09 7.08 -17.98
C VAL A 81 20.68 7.66 -17.91
N PHE A 82 19.72 6.80 -17.59
CA PHE A 82 18.33 7.16 -17.43
C PHE A 82 17.71 6.45 -16.23
N LEU A 83 16.59 6.97 -15.73
CA LEU A 83 15.83 6.38 -14.64
C LEU A 83 14.58 5.68 -15.19
N ASN A 84 14.38 4.40 -14.89
CA ASN A 84 13.24 3.64 -15.42
C ASN A 84 11.87 4.29 -15.15
N SER A 85 11.67 4.83 -13.94
CA SER A 85 10.41 5.45 -13.50
C SER A 85 10.08 6.77 -14.20
N ASP A 86 11.09 7.42 -14.79
CA ASP A 86 10.90 8.66 -15.53
C ASP A 86 10.31 8.37 -16.93
N PHE A 87 10.46 7.13 -17.41
CA PHE A 87 10.02 6.72 -18.74
C PHE A 87 8.86 5.72 -18.72
N ALA A 88 8.74 4.84 -17.73
CA ALA A 88 7.72 3.81 -17.66
C ALA A 88 7.12 3.68 -16.25
N ASP A 89 5.82 3.34 -16.16
CA ASP A 89 5.15 3.09 -14.88
C ASP A 89 5.76 1.85 -14.21
N ALA A 90 6.70 2.08 -13.31
CA ALA A 90 7.44 1.06 -12.58
C ALA A 90 6.74 0.69 -11.27
N THR A 91 5.41 0.54 -11.29
CA THR A 91 4.63 0.29 -10.08
C THR A 91 4.51 -1.20 -9.77
N GLY A 92 5.15 -1.64 -8.68
CA GLY A 92 5.07 -3.01 -8.19
C GLY A 92 3.88 -3.27 -7.24
N TYR A 93 3.97 -4.32 -6.42
CA TYR A 93 2.89 -4.71 -5.48
C TYR A 93 2.58 -3.63 -4.45
N SER A 94 3.54 -2.73 -4.19
CA SER A 94 3.38 -1.60 -3.27
C SER A 94 2.51 -0.47 -3.79
N GLY A 95 2.22 -0.41 -5.10
CA GLY A 95 1.54 0.73 -5.70
C GLY A 95 2.40 2.00 -5.76
N LYS A 96 3.72 1.89 -5.55
CA LYS A 96 4.69 2.99 -5.60
C LYS A 96 5.71 2.74 -6.72
N PRO A 97 6.25 3.81 -7.33
CA PRO A 97 7.25 3.69 -8.37
C PRO A 97 8.54 3.07 -7.83
N ILE A 98 9.15 2.21 -8.64
CA ILE A 98 10.44 1.59 -8.38
C ILE A 98 11.48 2.33 -9.22
N HIS A 99 12.49 2.89 -8.56
CA HIS A 99 13.55 3.70 -9.16
C HIS A 99 14.81 2.85 -9.37
N ILE A 100 15.13 2.59 -10.63
CA ILE A 100 16.29 1.82 -11.11
C ILE A 100 16.99 2.68 -12.17
N ALA A 101 18.24 3.04 -11.92
CA ALA A 101 19.08 3.70 -12.91
C ALA A 101 19.69 2.65 -13.85
N ALA A 102 19.70 2.96 -15.14
CA ALA A 102 20.23 2.10 -16.18
C ALA A 102 21.18 2.86 -17.09
N GLY A 103 22.32 2.24 -17.43
CA GLY A 103 23.26 2.72 -18.43
C GLY A 103 22.99 2.08 -19.79
N ILE A 104 23.11 2.87 -20.86
CA ILE A 104 23.02 2.43 -22.26
C ILE A 104 24.19 2.99 -23.06
N ASP A 105 24.86 2.16 -23.87
CA ASP A 105 25.93 2.63 -24.74
C ASP A 105 25.39 3.32 -26.02
N LEU A 106 26.29 3.92 -26.79
CA LEU A 106 25.95 4.59 -28.06
C LEU A 106 25.36 3.64 -29.12
N SER A 107 25.52 2.33 -28.96
CA SER A 107 24.94 1.32 -29.86
C SER A 107 23.55 0.85 -29.44
N GLY A 108 23.04 1.36 -28.31
CA GLY A 108 21.74 0.98 -27.77
C GLY A 108 21.77 -0.30 -26.92
N ARG A 109 22.93 -0.68 -26.36
CA ARG A 109 23.04 -1.83 -25.44
C ARG A 109 23.04 -1.40 -23.99
N ILE A 110 22.30 -2.13 -23.15
CA ILE A 110 22.31 -1.91 -21.69
C ILE A 110 23.68 -2.30 -21.14
N THR A 111 24.35 -1.38 -20.45
CA THR A 111 25.73 -1.56 -19.95
C THR A 111 25.82 -1.80 -18.45
N GLY A 112 24.81 -1.37 -17.68
CA GLY A 112 24.77 -1.55 -16.23
C GLY A 112 23.43 -1.11 -15.64
N LEU A 113 23.13 -1.61 -14.44
CA LEU A 113 21.87 -1.36 -13.72
C LEU A 113 22.18 -1.15 -12.24
N GLN A 114 21.51 -0.18 -11.62
CA GLN A 114 21.62 0.08 -10.19
C GLN A 114 20.23 0.36 -9.61
N MET A 115 19.85 -0.40 -8.59
CA MET A 115 18.64 -0.14 -7.82
C MET A 115 18.89 1.04 -6.87
N LEU A 116 18.01 2.05 -6.91
CA LEU A 116 18.17 3.28 -6.13
C LEU A 116 17.16 3.32 -4.99
N GLU A 117 15.88 3.20 -5.33
CA GLU A 117 14.79 3.28 -4.35
C GLU A 117 13.65 2.34 -4.76
N HIS A 118 13.18 1.51 -3.84
CA HIS A 118 11.99 0.70 -4.06
C HIS A 118 11.19 0.55 -2.77
N GLN A 119 9.88 0.36 -2.88
CA GLN A 119 9.01 0.13 -1.73
C GLN A 119 8.27 -1.19 -1.79
N GLU A 120 8.81 -2.15 -2.54
CA GLU A 120 8.24 -3.47 -2.72
C GLU A 120 8.20 -4.27 -1.41
N PRO A 121 7.00 -4.66 -0.93
CA PRO A 121 6.87 -5.28 0.37
C PRO A 121 7.70 -6.55 0.42
N ILE A 122 7.64 -7.41 -0.61
CA ILE A 122 8.33 -8.72 -0.63
C ILE A 122 9.86 -8.58 -0.54
N VAL A 123 10.45 -7.59 -1.21
CA VAL A 123 11.90 -7.30 -1.17
C VAL A 123 12.29 -6.68 0.17
N LEU A 124 11.44 -5.80 0.73
CA LEU A 124 11.63 -5.21 2.06
C LEU A 124 11.38 -6.19 3.23
N ILE A 125 10.75 -7.33 2.97
CA ILE A 125 10.19 -8.26 3.97
C ILE A 125 10.96 -9.59 4.04
N GLY A 126 11.55 -10.11 2.94
CA GLY A 126 12.12 -11.46 3.00
C GLY A 126 13.13 -11.91 1.94
N ILE A 127 13.32 -11.19 0.82
CA ILE A 127 14.30 -11.57 -0.21
C ILE A 127 15.43 -10.54 -0.23
N PRO A 128 16.71 -10.95 -0.14
CA PRO A 128 17.83 -10.01 -0.23
C PRO A 128 17.78 -9.21 -1.53
N GLU A 129 17.96 -7.90 -1.44
CA GLU A 129 17.95 -6.98 -2.58
C GLU A 129 18.97 -7.40 -3.65
N GLU A 130 20.16 -7.84 -3.23
CA GLU A 130 21.23 -8.37 -4.10
C GLU A 130 20.70 -9.46 -5.06
N ARG A 131 19.85 -10.38 -4.59
CA ARG A 131 19.29 -11.43 -5.47
C ARG A 131 18.31 -10.90 -6.51
N VAL A 132 17.63 -9.80 -6.20
CA VAL A 132 16.70 -9.14 -7.13
C VAL A 132 17.51 -8.35 -8.16
N VAL A 133 18.57 -7.67 -7.72
CA VAL A 133 19.51 -6.96 -8.60
C VAL A 133 20.22 -7.95 -9.54
N ASP A 134 20.74 -9.07 -9.03
CA ASP A 134 21.36 -10.12 -9.85
C ASP A 134 20.41 -10.66 -10.93
N ALA A 135 19.13 -10.83 -10.58
CA ALA A 135 18.12 -11.34 -11.49
C ALA A 135 17.77 -10.35 -12.62
N ILE A 136 17.81 -9.05 -12.32
CA ILE A 136 17.56 -7.97 -13.31
C ILE A 136 18.84 -7.69 -14.12
N ALA A 137 20.03 -7.97 -13.55
CA ALA A 137 21.32 -7.84 -14.23
C ALA A 137 21.45 -8.76 -15.46
N SER A 138 20.59 -9.78 -15.62
CA SER A 138 20.50 -10.56 -16.86
C SER A 138 20.13 -9.72 -18.09
N LEU A 139 19.59 -8.50 -17.91
CA LEU A 139 19.31 -7.56 -18.99
C LEU A 139 20.58 -6.84 -19.50
N VAL A 140 21.69 -6.85 -18.76
CA VAL A 140 22.95 -6.23 -19.18
C VAL A 140 23.49 -6.95 -20.41
N GLY A 141 23.84 -6.18 -21.46
CA GLY A 141 24.27 -6.67 -22.76
C GLY A 141 23.16 -6.78 -23.81
N THR A 142 21.89 -6.61 -23.41
CA THR A 142 20.74 -6.60 -24.33
C THR A 142 20.86 -5.50 -25.38
N ASP A 143 20.66 -5.84 -26.64
CA ASP A 143 20.56 -4.90 -27.77
C ASP A 143 19.13 -4.34 -27.84
N VAL A 144 18.92 -3.18 -27.23
CA VAL A 144 17.59 -2.58 -27.10
C VAL A 144 17.10 -2.03 -28.44
N ALA A 145 18.01 -1.60 -29.31
CA ALA A 145 17.68 -1.15 -30.66
C ALA A 145 17.09 -2.31 -31.49
N ALA A 146 17.72 -3.48 -31.47
CA ALA A 146 17.21 -4.67 -32.15
C ALA A 146 15.85 -5.14 -31.59
N VAL A 147 15.62 -5.01 -30.28
CA VAL A 147 14.32 -5.31 -29.65
C VAL A 147 13.25 -4.26 -30.04
N ALA A 148 13.60 -2.97 -30.03
CA ALA A 148 12.68 -1.88 -30.37
C ALA A 148 12.21 -1.91 -31.83
N GLU A 149 13.07 -2.39 -32.74
CA GLU A 149 12.80 -2.62 -34.15
C GLU A 149 12.11 -3.98 -34.44
N GLY A 150 11.86 -4.79 -33.41
CA GLY A 150 11.23 -6.11 -33.54
C GLY A 150 12.10 -7.18 -34.18
N ARG A 151 13.41 -6.97 -34.28
CA ARG A 151 14.38 -7.95 -34.83
C ARG A 151 14.79 -9.00 -33.80
N GLN A 152 14.57 -8.74 -32.50
CA GLN A 152 14.82 -9.68 -31.41
C GLN A 152 13.61 -9.76 -30.45
N PRO A 153 13.33 -10.94 -29.86
CA PRO A 153 12.30 -11.07 -28.85
C PRO A 153 12.69 -10.35 -27.56
N LEU A 154 11.69 -9.98 -26.74
CA LEU A 154 11.93 -9.38 -25.42
C LEU A 154 12.75 -10.34 -24.54
N PRO A 155 13.93 -9.92 -24.04
CA PRO A 155 14.70 -10.73 -23.11
C PRO A 155 13.93 -10.99 -21.81
N GLN A 156 14.05 -12.21 -21.29
CA GLN A 156 13.45 -12.59 -20.02
C GLN A 156 14.45 -12.35 -18.88
N VAL A 157 13.94 -11.86 -17.74
CA VAL A 157 14.71 -11.76 -16.49
C VAL A 157 14.70 -13.08 -15.74
N ASP A 158 15.77 -13.35 -15.00
CA ASP A 158 15.85 -14.55 -14.17
C ASP A 158 14.80 -14.52 -13.06
N ILE A 159 14.11 -15.64 -12.84
CA ILE A 159 13.00 -15.67 -11.89
C ILE A 159 13.51 -15.96 -10.47
N VAL A 160 13.22 -15.04 -9.54
CA VAL A 160 13.43 -15.29 -8.10
C VAL A 160 12.17 -15.90 -7.48
N SER A 161 12.30 -17.13 -6.95
CA SER A 161 11.20 -17.82 -6.27
C SER A 161 10.63 -16.98 -5.11
N GLY A 162 9.33 -16.70 -5.16
CA GLY A 162 8.62 -15.86 -4.18
C GLY A 162 8.61 -14.36 -4.48
N ALA A 163 9.38 -13.88 -5.47
CA ALA A 163 9.34 -12.50 -5.99
C ALA A 163 9.14 -12.42 -7.51
N THR A 164 8.67 -13.50 -8.14
CA THR A 164 8.53 -13.62 -9.61
C THR A 164 7.84 -12.42 -10.24
N VAL A 165 6.70 -11.98 -9.72
CA VAL A 165 5.96 -10.83 -10.28
C VAL A 165 6.73 -9.52 -10.11
N THR A 166 7.36 -9.30 -8.95
CA THR A 166 8.13 -8.08 -8.69
C THR A 166 9.37 -8.00 -9.58
N VAL A 167 10.12 -9.08 -9.74
CA VAL A 167 11.31 -9.13 -10.61
C VAL A 167 10.93 -8.93 -12.08
N LEU A 168 9.82 -9.54 -12.52
CA LEU A 168 9.31 -9.35 -13.87
C LEU A 168 8.92 -7.89 -14.12
N VAL A 169 8.18 -7.26 -13.20
CA VAL A 169 7.79 -5.83 -13.32
C VAL A 169 9.02 -4.92 -13.33
N MET A 170 10.02 -5.19 -12.48
CA MET A 170 11.26 -4.41 -12.46
C MET A 170 12.03 -4.54 -13.78
N GLY A 171 12.24 -5.76 -14.26
CA GLY A 171 12.94 -6.01 -15.53
C GLY A 171 12.22 -5.41 -16.74
N ASP A 172 10.91 -5.58 -16.79
CA ASP A 172 10.06 -5.03 -17.85
C ASP A 172 10.06 -3.49 -17.83
N SER A 173 10.02 -2.86 -16.65
CA SER A 173 10.11 -1.40 -16.52
C SER A 173 11.43 -0.83 -17.05
N VAL A 174 12.56 -1.50 -16.76
CA VAL A 174 13.89 -1.10 -17.23
C VAL A 174 13.99 -1.25 -18.74
N LEU A 175 13.53 -2.38 -19.28
CA LEU A 175 13.60 -2.65 -20.71
C LEU A 175 12.73 -1.68 -21.51
N ARG A 176 11.52 -1.36 -21.03
CA ARG A 176 10.63 -0.38 -21.66
C ARG A 176 11.20 1.03 -21.62
N ALA A 177 11.77 1.44 -20.48
CA ALA A 177 12.46 2.71 -20.37
C ALA A 177 13.64 2.80 -21.34
N ALA A 178 14.42 1.72 -21.49
CA ALA A 178 15.51 1.66 -22.46
C ALA A 178 15.00 1.79 -23.91
N ILE A 179 13.90 1.11 -24.26
CA ILE A 179 13.27 1.22 -25.59
C ILE A 179 12.80 2.65 -25.85
N ALA A 180 12.20 3.32 -24.85
CA ALA A 180 11.78 4.71 -24.96
C ALA A 180 12.96 5.65 -25.22
N VAL A 181 14.08 5.47 -24.51
CA VAL A 181 15.31 6.24 -24.73
C VAL A 181 15.89 6.06 -26.13
N VAL A 182 15.91 4.83 -26.65
CA VAL A 182 16.37 4.53 -28.02
C VAL A 182 15.43 5.13 -29.08
N ARG A 183 14.11 4.97 -28.91
CA ARG A 183 13.10 5.41 -29.90
C ARG A 183 12.98 6.92 -30.02
N GLN A 184 13.21 7.67 -28.94
CA GLN A 184 13.22 9.13 -28.99
C GLN A 184 14.40 9.71 -29.78
N GLY A 185 15.34 8.89 -30.30
CA GLY A 185 16.47 9.37 -31.10
C GLY A 185 17.50 10.17 -30.29
N ARG A 186 17.38 10.18 -28.96
CA ARG A 186 18.16 11.04 -28.06
C ARG A 186 19.62 10.63 -27.93
N LEU A 187 19.93 9.38 -28.29
CA LEU A 187 21.29 8.89 -28.44
C LEU A 187 22.04 9.61 -29.59
N ALA A 188 21.30 10.12 -30.59
CA ALA A 188 21.85 10.85 -31.73
C ALA A 188 21.78 12.39 -31.57
N GLU A 189 20.76 12.93 -30.87
CA GLU A 189 20.62 14.37 -30.63
C GLU A 189 21.73 14.96 -29.76
N VAL A 190 22.25 14.21 -28.78
CA VAL A 190 23.30 14.73 -27.87
C VAL A 190 24.68 14.80 -28.56
N GLN A 191 24.83 14.28 -29.79
CA GLN A 191 26.02 14.48 -30.63
C GLN A 191 25.89 15.66 -31.61
N ALA A 192 24.71 16.24 -31.75
CA ALA A 192 24.47 17.36 -32.65
C ALA A 192 24.21 18.63 -31.84
N ASP A 193 25.30 19.34 -31.49
CA ASP A 193 25.20 20.77 -31.22
C ASP A 193 24.54 21.45 -32.44
N ASP A 194 23.45 22.19 -32.18
CA ASP A 194 22.64 22.98 -33.11
C ASP A 194 21.75 22.22 -34.12
N ALA A 195 20.52 21.85 -33.72
CA ALA A 195 19.34 21.99 -34.58
C ALA A 195 18.00 21.84 -33.84
N ALA A 196 17.18 22.90 -33.91
CA ALA A 196 15.71 22.97 -33.83
C ALA A 196 14.99 22.28 -32.64
N ALA A 197 14.27 23.09 -31.86
CA ALA A 197 13.21 22.64 -30.98
C ALA A 197 12.27 21.66 -31.69
N PRO A 198 11.80 20.59 -31.01
CA PRO A 198 10.89 19.64 -31.63
C PRO A 198 9.65 20.38 -32.12
N ALA A 199 9.34 20.22 -33.42
CA ALA A 199 8.05 20.63 -33.95
C ALA A 199 6.98 19.94 -33.09
N GLN A 200 6.07 20.72 -32.51
CA GLN A 200 4.88 20.18 -31.84
C GLN A 200 4.21 19.24 -32.84
N ALA A 201 4.23 17.94 -32.52
CA ALA A 201 3.59 16.93 -33.33
C ALA A 201 2.12 17.32 -33.49
N ALA A 202 1.63 17.30 -34.73
CA ALA A 202 0.23 17.58 -35.01
C ALA A 202 -0.65 16.59 -34.24
N GLU A 203 -1.74 17.08 -33.66
CA GLU A 203 -2.69 16.25 -32.91
C GLU A 203 -3.40 15.32 -33.91
N ARG A 204 -3.23 14.00 -33.73
CA ARG A 204 -3.80 12.96 -34.61
C ARG A 204 -5.01 12.36 -33.92
N THR A 205 -6.16 12.42 -34.56
CA THR A 205 -7.44 11.91 -34.03
C THR A 205 -8.11 10.97 -35.01
N ILE A 206 -9.04 10.13 -34.56
CA ILE A 206 -9.83 9.29 -35.47
C ILE A 206 -10.86 10.15 -36.21
N ASP A 207 -10.93 9.98 -37.53
CA ASP A 207 -12.04 10.46 -38.36
C ASP A 207 -13.32 9.69 -37.98
N MET A 208 -14.24 10.37 -37.30
CA MET A 208 -15.53 9.78 -36.89
C MET A 208 -16.63 9.99 -37.96
N GLU A 209 -16.37 10.72 -39.03
CA GLU A 209 -17.32 10.96 -40.13
C GLU A 209 -17.33 9.80 -41.13
N GLN A 210 -16.19 9.15 -41.34
CA GLN A 210 -16.10 7.95 -42.18
C GLN A 210 -16.79 6.75 -41.54
N SER A 211 -17.83 6.24 -42.21
CA SER A 211 -18.72 5.23 -41.63
C SER A 211 -19.30 4.23 -42.64
N GLU A 212 -18.59 4.02 -43.74
CA GLU A 212 -18.91 3.00 -44.75
C GLU A 212 -18.64 1.58 -44.22
N VAL A 213 -19.35 0.59 -44.77
CA VAL A 213 -19.17 -0.84 -44.44
C VAL A 213 -18.31 -1.50 -45.51
N ARG A 214 -17.30 -2.27 -45.10
CA ARG A 214 -16.34 -2.96 -45.97
C ARG A 214 -16.34 -4.47 -45.72
N ASP A 215 -16.02 -5.26 -46.75
CA ASP A 215 -15.90 -6.72 -46.65
C ASP A 215 -14.61 -7.14 -45.90
N TRP A 216 -14.56 -8.41 -45.48
CA TRP A 216 -13.45 -8.96 -44.71
C TRP A 216 -12.11 -8.88 -45.45
N GLN A 217 -12.09 -9.16 -46.75
CA GLN A 217 -10.86 -9.17 -47.54
C GLN A 217 -10.28 -7.76 -47.65
N THR A 218 -11.14 -6.75 -47.77
CA THR A 218 -10.77 -5.34 -47.77
C THR A 218 -10.20 -4.91 -46.42
N LEU A 219 -10.85 -5.27 -45.30
CA LEU A 219 -10.42 -4.91 -43.93
C LEU A 219 -9.06 -5.52 -43.55
N VAL A 220 -8.79 -6.76 -43.97
CA VAL A 220 -7.47 -7.38 -43.75
C VAL A 220 -6.41 -6.80 -44.68
N GLY A 221 -6.80 -6.47 -45.92
CA GLY A 221 -5.92 -5.92 -46.95
C GLY A 221 -5.44 -4.49 -46.66
N ASP A 222 -6.32 -3.62 -46.18
CA ASP A 222 -5.98 -2.24 -45.82
C ASP A 222 -5.39 -2.09 -44.41
N GLY A 223 -5.48 -3.14 -43.59
CA GLY A 223 -4.91 -3.21 -42.26
C GLY A 223 -5.81 -2.78 -41.12
N SER A 224 -7.08 -2.54 -41.40
CA SER A 224 -8.13 -2.38 -40.40
C SER A 224 -8.27 -3.60 -39.48
N VAL A 225 -7.91 -4.78 -39.98
CA VAL A 225 -7.76 -6.01 -39.21
C VAL A 225 -6.33 -6.53 -39.38
N ARG A 226 -5.63 -6.76 -38.27
CA ARG A 226 -4.29 -7.37 -38.27
C ARG A 226 -4.33 -8.81 -37.78
N ARG A 227 -3.44 -9.64 -38.31
CA ARG A 227 -3.36 -11.07 -38.02
C ARG A 227 -1.96 -11.49 -37.55
N LEU A 228 -1.93 -12.33 -36.53
CA LEU A 228 -0.79 -13.13 -36.10
C LEU A 228 -1.14 -14.61 -36.31
N SER A 229 -0.31 -15.34 -37.05
CA SER A 229 -0.47 -16.79 -37.25
C SER A 229 0.74 -17.49 -36.65
N LEU A 230 0.51 -18.43 -35.75
CA LEU A 230 1.54 -19.22 -35.11
C LEU A 230 1.30 -20.70 -35.39
N SER A 231 2.36 -21.40 -35.80
CA SER A 231 2.38 -22.86 -35.93
C SER A 231 2.89 -23.54 -34.65
N VAL A 232 2.69 -24.86 -34.54
CA VAL A 232 3.27 -25.66 -33.45
C VAL A 232 4.81 -25.58 -33.48
N GLY A 233 5.41 -25.52 -34.67
CA GLY A 233 6.84 -25.32 -34.87
C GLY A 233 7.34 -24.01 -34.27
N ASP A 234 6.67 -22.89 -34.57
CA ASP A 234 7.06 -21.55 -34.07
C ASP A 234 7.05 -21.48 -32.55
N VAL A 235 6.05 -22.11 -31.91
CA VAL A 235 5.95 -22.16 -30.45
C VAL A 235 7.07 -23.00 -29.85
N ASN A 236 7.36 -24.17 -30.45
CA ASN A 236 8.45 -25.03 -29.99
C ASN A 236 9.80 -24.33 -30.09
N GLU A 237 10.07 -23.67 -31.22
CA GLU A 237 11.30 -22.91 -31.43
C GLU A 237 11.40 -21.73 -30.45
N ALA A 238 10.30 -21.02 -30.17
CA ALA A 238 10.30 -19.93 -29.20
C ALA A 238 10.67 -20.40 -27.78
N PHE A 239 10.22 -21.59 -27.36
CA PHE A 239 10.63 -22.18 -26.09
C PHE A 239 12.08 -22.70 -26.11
N GLU A 240 12.58 -23.18 -27.24
CA GLU A 240 14.00 -23.51 -27.40
C GLU A 240 14.89 -22.27 -27.25
N ARG A 241 14.51 -21.17 -27.91
CA ARG A 241 15.20 -19.87 -27.77
C ARG A 241 15.12 -19.30 -26.36
N SER A 242 14.09 -19.65 -25.57
CA SER A 242 13.96 -19.21 -24.17
C SER A 242 15.00 -19.83 -23.23
N GLY A 243 15.67 -20.91 -23.63
CA GLY A 243 16.69 -21.59 -22.81
C GLY A 243 16.14 -22.37 -21.61
N ASN A 244 14.82 -22.46 -21.44
CA ASN A 244 14.20 -23.18 -20.32
C ASN A 244 14.23 -24.70 -20.56
N GLU A 245 15.19 -25.39 -19.95
CA GLU A 245 15.42 -26.84 -20.14
C GLU A 245 14.18 -27.71 -19.86
N GLU A 246 13.38 -27.36 -18.83
CA GLU A 246 12.17 -28.12 -18.49
C GLU A 246 11.06 -27.95 -19.54
N ALA A 247 10.94 -26.74 -20.11
CA ALA A 247 10.00 -26.43 -21.19
C ALA A 247 10.45 -27.08 -22.51
N ILE A 248 11.75 -27.13 -22.78
CA ILE A 248 12.34 -27.78 -23.96
C ILE A 248 12.12 -29.29 -23.90
N ALA A 249 12.23 -29.91 -22.72
CA ALA A 249 11.95 -31.34 -22.53
C ALA A 249 10.49 -31.73 -22.77
N ARG A 250 9.57 -30.76 -22.94
CA ARG A 250 8.14 -30.98 -23.12
C ARG A 250 7.58 -30.17 -24.30
N PRO A 251 8.00 -30.48 -25.55
CA PRO A 251 7.51 -29.76 -26.71
C PRO A 251 5.99 -29.92 -26.88
N GLU A 252 5.39 -28.90 -27.47
CA GLU A 252 3.99 -28.93 -27.91
C GLU A 252 3.82 -30.03 -28.97
N ARG A 253 2.77 -30.85 -28.83
CA ARG A 253 2.56 -32.03 -29.68
C ARG A 253 1.80 -31.64 -30.95
N GLY A 254 2.27 -32.09 -32.11
CA GLY A 254 1.63 -31.85 -33.41
C GLY A 254 2.65 -31.93 -34.54
N GLU A 255 2.18 -31.81 -35.78
CA GLU A 255 3.09 -31.57 -36.90
C GLU A 255 3.61 -30.12 -36.84
N PRO A 256 4.87 -29.83 -37.22
CA PRO A 256 5.44 -28.49 -37.10
C PRO A 256 4.63 -27.40 -37.81
N ASP A 257 4.09 -27.71 -39.00
CA ASP A 257 3.30 -26.77 -39.82
C ASP A 257 1.83 -26.68 -39.39
N GLU A 258 1.42 -27.43 -38.35
CA GLU A 258 0.05 -27.42 -37.86
C GLU A 258 -0.27 -26.08 -37.19
N PRO A 259 -1.43 -25.44 -37.49
CA PRO A 259 -1.79 -24.16 -36.89
C PRO A 259 -2.02 -24.29 -35.38
N PHE A 260 -1.29 -23.50 -34.61
CA PHE A 260 -1.45 -23.41 -33.16
C PHE A 260 -2.54 -22.40 -32.78
N ILE A 261 -2.44 -21.17 -33.32
CA ILE A 261 -3.44 -20.11 -33.21
C ILE A 261 -3.31 -19.11 -34.35
N ASN A 262 -4.43 -18.70 -34.93
CA ASN A 262 -4.58 -17.49 -35.72
C ASN A 262 -5.30 -16.45 -34.87
N LEU A 263 -4.58 -15.42 -34.45
CA LEU A 263 -5.10 -14.32 -33.65
C LEU A 263 -5.29 -13.09 -34.54
N TYR A 264 -6.47 -12.48 -34.48
CA TYR A 264 -6.80 -11.26 -35.21
C TYR A 264 -7.22 -10.17 -34.25
N THR A 265 -6.87 -8.92 -34.55
CA THR A 265 -7.28 -7.77 -33.76
C THR A 265 -7.62 -6.56 -34.64
N ALA A 266 -8.59 -5.77 -34.19
CA ALA A 266 -9.03 -4.55 -34.87
C ALA A 266 -9.54 -3.50 -33.87
N LEU A 267 -9.38 -2.22 -34.19
CA LEU A 267 -9.92 -1.12 -33.38
C LEU A 267 -11.39 -0.85 -33.77
N ALA A 268 -12.32 -1.37 -32.97
CA ALA A 268 -13.75 -1.26 -33.25
C ALA A 268 -14.32 0.14 -33.00
N THR A 269 -13.58 1.03 -32.31
CA THR A 269 -13.98 2.44 -32.17
C THR A 269 -14.01 3.18 -33.51
N ILE A 270 -13.21 2.77 -34.51
CA ILE A 270 -13.25 3.36 -35.84
C ILE A 270 -14.60 2.99 -36.48
N PRO A 271 -15.46 3.94 -36.90
CA PRO A 271 -16.83 3.62 -37.29
C PRO A 271 -16.94 2.65 -38.45
N THR A 272 -16.11 2.80 -39.49
CA THR A 272 -16.05 1.83 -40.60
C THR A 272 -15.67 0.43 -40.14
N VAL A 273 -14.68 0.29 -39.27
CA VAL A 273 -14.22 -1.02 -38.76
C VAL A 273 -15.25 -1.64 -37.83
N GLY A 274 -15.75 -0.87 -36.88
CA GLY A 274 -16.76 -1.30 -35.91
C GLY A 274 -18.07 -1.72 -36.57
N ARG A 275 -18.60 -0.94 -37.51
CA ARG A 275 -19.83 -1.29 -38.24
C ARG A 275 -19.67 -2.52 -39.12
N SER A 276 -18.50 -2.66 -39.76
CA SER A 276 -18.24 -3.82 -40.61
C SER A 276 -18.09 -5.12 -39.81
N LEU A 277 -17.40 -5.08 -38.67
CA LEU A 277 -17.16 -6.29 -37.87
C LEU A 277 -18.32 -6.66 -36.94
N LEU A 278 -18.98 -5.67 -36.33
CA LEU A 278 -20.03 -5.89 -35.32
C LEU A 278 -21.45 -5.86 -35.91
N GLY A 279 -21.62 -5.21 -37.06
CA GLY A 279 -22.94 -4.84 -37.58
C GLY A 279 -23.52 -3.60 -36.88
N GLU A 280 -24.51 -2.96 -37.53
CA GLU A 280 -25.03 -1.66 -37.10
C GLU A 280 -25.60 -1.66 -35.68
N ALA A 281 -26.37 -2.70 -35.31
CA ALA A 281 -27.02 -2.78 -34.00
C ALA A 281 -26.00 -2.93 -32.86
N ALA A 282 -25.02 -3.82 -33.01
CA ALA A 282 -24.00 -4.04 -31.99
C ALA A 282 -22.99 -2.89 -31.91
N TYR A 283 -22.68 -2.24 -33.04
CA TYR A 283 -21.89 -1.02 -33.05
C TYR A 283 -22.59 0.11 -32.27
N GLN A 284 -23.87 0.38 -32.54
CA GLN A 284 -24.65 1.38 -31.80
C GLN A 284 -24.72 1.04 -30.29
N GLN A 285 -24.90 -0.23 -29.95
CA GLN A 285 -24.90 -0.68 -28.56
C GLN A 285 -23.54 -0.44 -27.88
N MET A 286 -22.43 -0.80 -28.53
CA MET A 286 -21.08 -0.55 -28.04
C MET A 286 -20.85 0.94 -27.82
N THR A 287 -21.12 1.78 -28.83
CA THR A 287 -20.91 3.23 -28.75
C THR A 287 -21.80 3.88 -27.67
N SER A 288 -23.00 3.37 -27.43
CA SER A 288 -23.86 3.84 -26.33
C SER A 288 -23.36 3.50 -24.93
N GLN A 289 -22.46 2.51 -24.81
CA GLN A 289 -21.90 2.05 -23.54
C GLN A 289 -20.49 2.60 -23.27
N LEU A 290 -19.82 3.16 -24.28
CA LEU A 290 -18.51 3.78 -24.15
C LEU A 290 -18.67 5.20 -23.60
N GLU A 291 -17.95 5.49 -22.52
CA GLU A 291 -17.82 6.85 -21.99
C GLU A 291 -16.77 7.65 -22.80
N PRO A 292 -16.75 8.99 -22.72
CA PRO A 292 -15.73 9.80 -23.40
C PRO A 292 -14.30 9.37 -23.01
N GLY A 293 -13.46 9.09 -24.01
CA GLY A 293 -12.09 8.58 -23.82
C GLY A 293 -11.98 7.06 -23.65
N GLU A 294 -13.10 6.33 -23.64
CA GLU A 294 -13.06 4.87 -23.74
C GLU A 294 -13.00 4.39 -25.19
N HIS A 295 -12.24 3.32 -25.41
CA HIS A 295 -12.07 2.70 -26.71
C HIS A 295 -12.45 1.22 -26.67
N ALA A 296 -12.61 0.59 -27.82
CA ALA A 296 -12.92 -0.82 -27.89
C ALA A 296 -12.14 -1.50 -29.02
N ILE A 297 -11.60 -2.68 -28.72
CA ILE A 297 -10.93 -3.54 -29.70
C ILE A 297 -11.67 -4.86 -29.81
N VAL A 298 -11.71 -5.43 -31.01
CA VAL A 298 -12.21 -6.78 -31.25
C VAL A 298 -11.01 -7.71 -31.37
N VAL A 299 -11.04 -8.81 -30.63
CA VAL A 299 -10.05 -9.89 -30.70
C VAL A 299 -10.77 -11.15 -31.15
N MET A 300 -10.25 -11.77 -32.21
CA MET A 300 -10.77 -13.02 -32.78
C MET A 300 -9.67 -14.07 -32.76
N GLY A 301 -10.02 -15.30 -32.40
CA GLY A 301 -9.10 -16.43 -32.33
C GLY A 301 -9.66 -17.63 -33.06
N GLU A 302 -8.79 -18.31 -33.79
CA GLU A 302 -9.03 -19.59 -34.44
C GLU A 302 -7.86 -20.53 -34.10
N GLY A 303 -8.15 -21.80 -33.81
CA GLY A 303 -7.14 -22.83 -33.60
C GLY A 303 -7.22 -23.50 -32.23
N ARG A 304 -6.21 -24.32 -31.92
CA ARG A 304 -6.22 -25.17 -30.71
C ARG A 304 -5.92 -24.40 -29.43
N TYR A 305 -5.24 -23.26 -29.51
CA TYR A 305 -4.90 -22.46 -28.34
C TYR A 305 -5.84 -21.26 -28.23
N SER A 306 -6.48 -21.12 -27.07
CA SER A 306 -7.40 -20.00 -26.82
C SER A 306 -6.68 -18.79 -26.20
N PHE A 307 -7.03 -17.59 -26.64
CA PHE A 307 -6.55 -16.34 -26.06
C PHE A 307 -7.23 -16.00 -24.72
N LYS A 308 -8.33 -16.67 -24.36
CA LYS A 308 -9.12 -16.34 -23.16
C LYS A 308 -8.51 -16.83 -21.85
N GLY A 309 -7.65 -17.84 -21.90
CA GLY A 309 -6.97 -18.30 -20.70
C GLY A 309 -7.59 -19.46 -19.95
N SER A 310 -6.86 -19.94 -18.93
CA SER A 310 -7.35 -20.95 -17.99
C SER A 310 -8.09 -20.35 -16.78
N GLY A 311 -7.87 -19.07 -16.50
CA GLY A 311 -8.48 -18.32 -15.40
C GLY A 311 -9.86 -17.72 -15.72
N TYR A 312 -10.47 -18.11 -16.86
CA TYR A 312 -11.71 -17.53 -17.35
C TYR A 312 -12.94 -17.98 -16.52
N VAL A 313 -13.12 -17.33 -15.37
CA VAL A 313 -14.24 -17.50 -14.43
C VAL A 313 -14.75 -16.10 -14.07
N ARG A 314 -16.02 -15.95 -13.66
CA ARG A 314 -16.56 -14.65 -13.21
C ARG A 314 -15.67 -14.03 -12.12
N GLY A 315 -15.20 -12.80 -12.35
CA GLY A 315 -14.22 -12.07 -11.56
C GLY A 315 -12.75 -12.31 -11.91
N GLY A 316 -12.46 -13.10 -12.95
CA GLY A 316 -11.13 -13.46 -13.40
C GLY A 316 -10.48 -12.44 -14.34
N ILE A 317 -9.18 -12.65 -14.61
CA ILE A 317 -8.38 -11.89 -15.58
C ILE A 317 -8.16 -12.71 -16.85
N PHE A 318 -7.93 -12.04 -17.96
CA PHE A 318 -7.39 -12.67 -19.16
C PHE A 318 -5.89 -12.85 -18.96
N ASP A 319 -5.46 -14.09 -18.70
CA ASP A 319 -4.07 -14.43 -18.35
C ASP A 319 -3.17 -14.68 -19.59
N ARG A 320 -3.74 -14.64 -20.80
CA ARG A 320 -3.03 -14.92 -22.06
C ARG A 320 -2.96 -13.74 -23.03
N ILE A 321 -3.64 -12.63 -22.76
CA ILE A 321 -3.56 -11.43 -23.60
C ILE A 321 -3.36 -10.18 -22.77
N GLU A 322 -2.53 -9.28 -23.29
CA GLU A 322 -2.39 -7.93 -22.76
C GLU A 322 -2.19 -6.94 -23.91
N LEU A 323 -2.75 -5.74 -23.74
CA LEU A 323 -2.62 -4.65 -24.69
C LEU A 323 -1.45 -3.76 -24.25
N ILE A 324 -0.55 -3.45 -25.17
CA ILE A 324 0.63 -2.62 -24.93
C ILE A 324 0.57 -1.42 -25.87
N GLN A 325 0.65 -0.21 -25.33
CA GLN A 325 0.82 1.02 -26.10
C GLN A 325 1.83 1.89 -25.38
N ASP A 326 2.89 2.28 -26.09
CA ASP A 326 4.09 2.92 -25.55
C ASP A 326 4.66 2.17 -24.34
N VAL A 327 4.49 2.72 -23.14
CA VAL A 327 4.97 2.16 -21.88
C VAL A 327 3.86 1.55 -21.02
N ASN A 328 2.61 1.75 -21.41
CA ASN A 328 1.43 1.30 -20.68
C ASN A 328 1.10 -0.17 -21.06
N THR A 329 0.62 -0.95 -20.07
CA THR A 329 0.05 -2.28 -20.32
C THR A 329 -1.31 -2.47 -19.67
N LEU A 330 -2.30 -2.84 -20.46
CA LEU A 330 -3.66 -3.14 -20.01
C LEU A 330 -3.90 -4.64 -20.03
N ARG A 331 -4.21 -5.19 -18.85
CA ARG A 331 -4.73 -6.55 -18.69
C ARG A 331 -6.24 -6.53 -18.54
N PHE A 332 -6.91 -7.19 -19.46
CA PHE A 332 -8.36 -7.27 -19.47
C PHE A 332 -8.90 -8.15 -18.33
N ARG A 333 -10.10 -7.81 -17.86
CA ARG A 333 -10.89 -8.58 -16.90
C ARG A 333 -12.21 -9.00 -17.53
N ASP A 334 -12.90 -9.92 -16.88
CA ASP A 334 -14.22 -10.40 -17.32
C ASP A 334 -15.25 -9.27 -17.55
N ARG A 335 -15.20 -8.20 -16.75
CA ARG A 335 -16.08 -7.03 -16.89
C ARG A 335 -15.79 -6.18 -18.14
N ASP A 336 -14.58 -6.26 -18.68
CA ASP A 336 -14.13 -5.47 -19.82
C ASP A 336 -14.51 -6.16 -21.14
N GLN A 337 -14.97 -7.42 -21.07
CA GLN A 337 -15.28 -8.27 -22.23
C GLN A 337 -16.78 -8.36 -22.49
N THR A 338 -17.16 -8.17 -23.75
CA THR A 338 -18.44 -8.63 -24.31
C THR A 338 -18.16 -9.75 -25.30
N ARG A 339 -18.75 -10.94 -25.07
CA ARG A 339 -18.63 -12.05 -26.02
C ARG A 339 -19.46 -11.75 -27.26
N LEU A 340 -18.86 -11.93 -28.42
CA LEU A 340 -19.56 -11.85 -29.70
C LEU A 340 -19.79 -13.27 -30.23
N GLY A 341 -20.87 -13.45 -30.97
CA GLY A 341 -21.21 -14.74 -31.59
C GLY A 341 -20.36 -15.00 -32.83
N ASP A 342 -20.39 -14.06 -33.77
CA ASP A 342 -19.66 -14.11 -35.03
C ASP A 342 -19.25 -12.70 -35.46
N VAL A 343 -18.48 -12.60 -36.55
CA VAL A 343 -18.13 -11.35 -37.22
C VAL A 343 -19.07 -11.13 -38.41
N GLU A 344 -19.69 -9.95 -38.51
CA GLU A 344 -20.73 -9.65 -39.52
C GLU A 344 -20.14 -9.25 -40.90
N ALA A 345 -18.83 -9.05 -41.01
CA ALA A 345 -18.19 -8.63 -42.25
C ALA A 345 -18.36 -9.69 -43.35
N GLU A 346 -18.80 -9.27 -44.54
CA GLU A 346 -19.02 -10.19 -45.66
C GLU A 346 -17.72 -10.93 -46.04
N GLY A 347 -17.79 -12.26 -46.10
CA GLY A 347 -16.64 -13.11 -46.41
C GLY A 347 -15.70 -13.39 -45.23
N ALA A 348 -16.06 -13.02 -43.99
CA ALA A 348 -15.31 -13.39 -42.80
C ALA A 348 -15.28 -14.92 -42.59
N PRO A 349 -14.14 -15.49 -42.15
CA PRO A 349 -14.08 -16.89 -41.75
C PRO A 349 -14.81 -17.09 -40.41
N ASN A 350 -15.23 -18.33 -40.14
CA ASN A 350 -15.80 -18.67 -38.84
C ASN A 350 -14.69 -18.74 -37.78
N PHE A 351 -14.86 -18.01 -36.68
CA PHE A 351 -13.93 -18.00 -35.57
C PHE A 351 -14.42 -18.88 -34.41
N ASP A 352 -13.49 -19.57 -33.74
CA ASP A 352 -13.81 -20.35 -32.53
C ASP A 352 -14.16 -19.44 -31.36
N GLU A 353 -13.56 -18.25 -31.33
CA GLU A 353 -13.81 -17.26 -30.30
C GLU A 353 -13.68 -15.83 -30.80
N VAL A 354 -14.75 -15.05 -30.60
CA VAL A 354 -14.80 -13.62 -30.88
C VAL A 354 -15.14 -12.86 -29.60
N SER A 355 -14.42 -11.78 -29.31
CA SER A 355 -14.65 -10.97 -28.12
C SER A 355 -14.35 -9.50 -28.36
N LEU A 356 -15.24 -8.65 -27.87
CA LEU A 356 -15.06 -7.21 -27.81
C LEU A 356 -14.50 -6.86 -26.43
N PHE A 357 -13.39 -6.12 -26.39
CA PHE A 357 -12.77 -5.64 -25.17
C PHE A 357 -12.84 -4.13 -25.10
N ARG A 358 -13.33 -3.62 -23.96
CA ARG A 358 -13.33 -2.19 -23.64
C ARG A 358 -11.99 -1.79 -23.02
N ILE A 359 -11.49 -0.64 -23.44
CA ILE A 359 -10.30 0.03 -22.96
C ILE A 359 -10.76 1.23 -22.12
N PRO A 360 -10.56 1.22 -20.79
CA PRO A 360 -11.02 2.30 -19.91
C PRO A 360 -10.28 3.62 -20.18
N ALA A 361 -10.98 4.76 -20.05
CA ALA A 361 -10.44 6.09 -20.30
C ALA A 361 -9.23 6.45 -19.40
N GLY A 362 -9.16 5.90 -18.19
CA GLY A 362 -8.05 6.12 -17.25
C GLY A 362 -6.73 5.45 -17.65
N TYR A 363 -6.65 4.76 -18.79
CA TYR A 363 -5.44 4.10 -19.28
C TYR A 363 -4.59 4.99 -20.21
N GLY A 364 -5.13 6.11 -20.70
CA GLY A 364 -4.40 6.99 -21.63
C GLY A 364 -4.10 6.32 -22.98
N PHE A 365 -5.07 5.56 -23.50
CA PHE A 365 -4.95 4.93 -24.81
C PHE A 365 -5.16 5.98 -25.90
N GLU A 366 -4.16 6.15 -26.77
CA GLU A 366 -4.24 7.04 -27.93
C GLU A 366 -4.63 6.22 -29.17
N PRO A 367 -5.90 6.25 -29.62
CA PRO A 367 -6.39 5.33 -30.63
C PRO A 367 -5.82 5.59 -32.04
N ALA A 368 -5.22 6.77 -32.27
CA ALA A 368 -4.56 7.14 -33.52
C ALA A 368 -3.11 6.65 -33.61
N GLU A 369 -2.54 6.21 -32.48
CA GLU A 369 -1.15 5.75 -32.40
C GLU A 369 -1.03 4.21 -32.46
N PRO A 370 0.12 3.66 -32.90
CA PRO A 370 0.35 2.23 -32.93
C PRO A 370 0.26 1.58 -31.55
N TRP A 371 -0.29 0.37 -31.46
CA TRP A 371 -0.34 -0.44 -30.25
C TRP A 371 -0.09 -1.92 -30.59
N SER A 372 0.18 -2.75 -29.60
CA SER A 372 0.46 -4.18 -29.78
C SER A 372 -0.39 -5.03 -28.84
N LEU A 373 -1.05 -6.06 -29.37
CA LEU A 373 -1.69 -7.09 -28.57
C LEU A 373 -0.69 -8.23 -28.35
N GLN A 374 -0.26 -8.41 -27.11
CA GLN A 374 0.64 -9.51 -26.74
C GLN A 374 -0.15 -10.76 -26.39
N LEU A 375 0.24 -11.90 -26.97
CA LEU A 375 -0.24 -13.23 -26.66
C LEU A 375 0.80 -13.98 -25.82
N LEU A 376 0.41 -14.37 -24.61
CA LEU A 376 1.22 -15.20 -23.71
C LEU A 376 0.88 -16.69 -23.94
N VAL A 377 1.87 -17.43 -24.45
CA VAL A 377 1.79 -18.87 -24.64
C VAL A 377 2.45 -19.56 -23.45
N GLN A 378 1.68 -20.39 -22.75
CA GLN A 378 2.14 -21.11 -21.55
C GLN A 378 2.41 -22.59 -21.85
N ARG A 379 3.42 -23.16 -21.19
CA ARG A 379 3.78 -24.58 -21.26
C ARG A 379 3.94 -25.14 -19.86
N ALA A 380 3.26 -26.24 -19.55
CA ALA A 380 3.31 -26.86 -18.23
C ALA A 380 4.62 -27.64 -18.01
N THR A 381 5.50 -27.12 -17.14
CA THR A 381 6.78 -27.76 -16.76
C THR A 381 6.65 -28.61 -15.50
N GLY A 382 5.58 -28.44 -14.71
CA GLY A 382 5.29 -29.25 -13.52
C GLY A 382 3.79 -29.36 -13.21
N PRO A 383 3.41 -29.99 -12.08
CA PRO A 383 2.02 -30.03 -11.62
C PRO A 383 1.44 -28.65 -11.29
N LEU A 384 2.30 -27.71 -10.87
CA LEU A 384 1.94 -26.32 -10.57
C LEU A 384 2.75 -25.30 -11.37
N ASP A 385 3.84 -25.73 -12.00
CA ASP A 385 4.80 -24.86 -12.67
C ASP A 385 4.53 -24.74 -14.17
N LYS A 386 4.67 -23.52 -14.70
CA LYS A 386 4.47 -23.18 -16.11
C LYS A 386 5.57 -22.24 -16.58
N ALA A 387 6.09 -22.50 -17.77
CA ALA A 387 6.93 -21.58 -18.53
C ALA A 387 6.07 -20.76 -19.50
N PHE A 388 6.53 -19.55 -19.85
CA PHE A 388 5.81 -18.64 -20.74
C PHE A 388 6.73 -18.11 -21.84
N THR A 389 6.13 -17.88 -23.00
CA THR A 389 6.72 -17.11 -24.11
C THR A 389 5.68 -16.15 -24.66
N THR A 390 6.12 -15.07 -25.29
CA THR A 390 5.24 -13.96 -25.73
C THR A 390 5.35 -13.73 -27.22
N PHE A 391 4.21 -13.51 -27.88
CA PHE A 391 4.15 -13.12 -29.28
C PHE A 391 3.34 -11.83 -29.42
N GLY A 392 3.90 -10.81 -30.08
CA GLY A 392 3.25 -9.52 -30.27
C GLY A 392 2.53 -9.42 -31.62
N LEU A 393 1.29 -8.93 -31.61
CA LEU A 393 0.55 -8.52 -32.81
C LEU A 393 0.43 -7.00 -32.82
N THR A 394 1.30 -6.35 -33.59
CA THR A 394 1.28 -4.88 -33.73
C THR A 394 0.14 -4.44 -34.65
N TYR A 395 -0.62 -3.45 -34.18
CA TYR A 395 -1.68 -2.77 -34.88
C TYR A 395 -1.32 -1.30 -35.06
N THR A 396 -1.28 -0.85 -36.31
CA THR A 396 -1.15 0.56 -36.68
C THR A 396 -2.47 0.97 -37.33
N PRO A 397 -3.21 1.94 -36.77
CA PRO A 397 -4.43 2.45 -37.37
C PRO A 397 -4.18 2.91 -38.81
N PRO A 398 -5.00 2.48 -39.80
CA PRO A 398 -4.84 2.94 -41.18
C PRO A 398 -4.97 4.47 -41.29
N GLU A 399 -4.04 5.11 -42.00
CA GLU A 399 -3.99 6.59 -42.14
C GLU A 399 -5.28 7.18 -42.72
N GLN A 400 -6.02 6.41 -43.54
CA GLN A 400 -7.31 6.83 -44.09
C GLN A 400 -8.35 7.17 -43.02
N TYR A 401 -8.21 6.65 -41.80
CA TYR A 401 -9.11 6.92 -40.67
C TYR A 401 -8.56 7.92 -39.67
N ILE A 402 -7.42 8.57 -39.96
CA ILE A 402 -6.76 9.49 -39.05
C ILE A 402 -6.83 10.91 -39.62
N GLU A 403 -7.45 11.81 -38.87
CA GLU A 403 -7.38 13.25 -39.12
C GLU A 403 -6.15 13.83 -38.43
N THR A 404 -5.45 14.73 -39.12
CA THR A 404 -4.32 15.46 -38.57
C THR A 404 -4.70 16.93 -38.46
N ALA A 405 -4.90 17.41 -37.23
CA ALA A 405 -5.17 18.81 -36.97
C ALA A 405 -3.85 19.60 -36.89
N LEU A 406 -3.72 20.65 -37.71
CA LEU A 406 -2.62 21.60 -37.57
C LEU A 406 -2.78 22.35 -36.23
N PRO A 407 -1.73 22.49 -35.41
CA PRO A 407 -1.79 23.30 -34.21
C PRO A 407 -2.26 24.73 -34.59
N PRO A 408 -3.17 25.35 -33.82
CA PRO A 408 -3.51 26.74 -34.06
C PRO A 408 -2.23 27.59 -33.99
N ALA A 409 -2.05 28.48 -34.98
CA ALA A 409 -0.86 29.31 -35.10
C ALA A 409 -0.55 30.06 -33.78
N PRO A 410 0.73 30.18 -33.38
CA PRO A 410 1.11 30.82 -32.13
C PRO A 410 0.62 32.26 -32.11
N GLN A 411 -0.36 32.55 -31.24
CA GLN A 411 -0.76 33.92 -30.96
C GLN A 411 0.31 34.56 -30.08
N VAL A 412 0.82 35.70 -30.55
CA VAL A 412 1.77 36.57 -29.86
C VAL A 412 1.27 36.86 -28.43
N PRO A 413 2.11 36.71 -27.39
CA PRO A 413 1.70 37.02 -26.03
C PRO A 413 1.46 38.54 -25.90
N ALA A 414 0.20 38.93 -25.76
CA ALA A 414 -0.17 40.23 -25.24
C ALA A 414 0.03 40.24 -23.71
N GLU A 415 0.47 41.38 -23.21
CA GLU A 415 0.81 41.72 -21.82
C GLU A 415 -0.12 41.13 -20.73
N PRO A 416 0.41 40.94 -19.50
CA PRO A 416 -0.25 40.21 -18.44
C PRO A 416 -1.54 40.91 -17.99
N VAL A 417 -2.68 40.38 -18.42
CA VAL A 417 -3.97 40.70 -17.82
C VAL A 417 -4.05 39.94 -16.51
N ALA A 418 -4.22 40.70 -15.43
CA ALA A 418 -4.37 40.23 -14.06
C ALA A 418 -5.32 39.02 -13.97
N ALA A 419 -4.83 37.97 -13.34
CA ALA A 419 -5.60 36.78 -12.98
C ALA A 419 -6.85 37.17 -12.18
N GLY A 420 -8.01 37.12 -12.85
CA GLY A 420 -9.30 36.93 -12.21
C GLY A 420 -9.52 35.44 -11.96
N PRO A 421 -10.17 35.04 -10.86
CA PRO A 421 -10.23 33.65 -10.44
C PRO A 421 -11.22 32.86 -11.31
N LEU A 422 -10.72 32.18 -12.34
CA LEU A 422 -11.40 31.05 -12.96
C LEU A 422 -11.20 29.81 -12.08
N GLN A 423 -11.83 29.83 -10.90
CA GLN A 423 -11.94 28.67 -10.00
C GLN A 423 -13.25 27.89 -10.22
N GLY A 424 -14.03 28.21 -11.26
CA GLY A 424 -15.37 27.61 -11.45
C GLY A 424 -15.45 26.41 -12.41
N GLU A 425 -14.57 26.33 -13.41
CA GLU A 425 -14.76 25.39 -14.54
C GLU A 425 -13.69 24.29 -14.61
N ALA A 426 -12.58 24.44 -13.88
CA ALA A 426 -11.56 23.39 -13.72
C ALA A 426 -11.86 22.39 -12.59
N GLU A 427 -12.78 22.72 -11.65
CA GLU A 427 -13.19 21.82 -10.56
C GLU A 427 -14.34 20.87 -10.95
N ALA A 428 -15.06 21.16 -12.04
CA ALA A 428 -16.21 20.35 -12.46
C ALA A 428 -15.80 19.10 -13.27
N LEU A 429 -14.67 19.11 -13.97
CA LEU A 429 -14.17 17.99 -14.78
C LEU A 429 -13.20 17.05 -14.04
N THR A 430 -12.76 17.42 -12.83
CA THR A 430 -11.90 16.57 -11.99
C THR A 430 -12.65 15.77 -10.93
N GLY A 431 -13.97 15.95 -10.81
CA GLY A 431 -14.79 15.36 -9.76
C GLY A 431 -15.22 13.90 -9.97
N GLU A 432 -15.25 13.41 -11.23
CA GLU A 432 -15.90 12.13 -11.55
C GLU A 432 -14.95 10.99 -11.98
N LEU A 433 -13.66 11.23 -12.24
CA LEU A 433 -12.72 10.19 -12.69
C LEU A 433 -11.57 9.84 -11.73
N ALA A 434 -11.47 10.47 -10.57
CA ALA A 434 -10.43 10.16 -9.59
C ALA A 434 -11.03 9.73 -8.26
N GLU A 435 -11.57 8.50 -8.16
CA GLU A 435 -11.74 7.91 -6.83
C GLU A 435 -10.35 7.83 -6.19
N PRO A 436 -10.05 8.60 -5.13
CA PRO A 436 -8.73 8.65 -4.55
C PRO A 436 -8.30 7.25 -4.12
N LEU A 437 -7.02 6.90 -4.29
CA LEU A 437 -6.47 5.59 -3.92
C LEU A 437 -6.88 5.16 -2.50
N TRP A 438 -6.94 6.10 -1.56
CA TRP A 438 -7.40 5.82 -0.20
C TRP A 438 -8.87 5.37 -0.13
N VAL A 439 -9.79 5.92 -0.94
CA VAL A 439 -11.19 5.47 -0.99
C VAL A 439 -11.28 4.02 -1.47
N LYS A 440 -10.52 3.67 -2.51
CA LYS A 440 -10.41 2.29 -3.00
C LYS A 440 -9.86 1.35 -1.91
N MET A 441 -8.83 1.75 -1.18
CA MET A 441 -8.23 0.97 -0.09
C MET A 441 -9.19 0.79 1.11
N TRP A 442 -9.99 1.79 1.43
CA TRP A 442 -11.01 1.71 2.49
C TRP A 442 -12.14 0.75 2.10
N ARG A 443 -12.65 0.82 0.86
CA ARG A 443 -13.67 -0.12 0.37
C ARG A 443 -13.15 -1.55 0.33
N ALA A 444 -11.93 -1.77 -0.17
CA ALA A 444 -11.31 -3.10 -0.22
C ALA A 444 -11.13 -3.73 1.17
N ASN A 445 -10.92 -2.93 2.21
CA ASN A 445 -10.70 -3.42 3.59
C ASN A 445 -11.94 -3.34 4.50
N THR A 446 -13.14 -3.13 3.96
CA THR A 446 -14.38 -2.93 4.75
C THR A 446 -14.61 -4.00 5.83
N VAL A 447 -14.40 -5.28 5.50
CA VAL A 447 -14.57 -6.38 6.47
C VAL A 447 -13.56 -6.28 7.62
N LYS A 448 -12.29 -6.00 7.30
CA LYS A 448 -11.25 -5.83 8.32
C LYS A 448 -11.53 -4.61 9.19
N ILE A 449 -11.99 -3.50 8.58
CA ILE A 449 -12.40 -2.29 9.30
C ILE A 449 -13.55 -2.59 10.26
N GLY A 450 -14.57 -3.34 9.82
CA GLY A 450 -15.70 -3.74 10.67
C GLY A 450 -15.25 -4.56 11.88
N ILE A 451 -14.35 -5.53 11.69
CA ILE A 451 -13.81 -6.34 12.79
C ILE A 451 -12.95 -5.49 13.74
N ALA A 452 -12.08 -4.61 13.22
CA ALA A 452 -11.27 -3.71 14.05
C ALA A 452 -12.14 -2.75 14.86
N GLY A 453 -13.17 -2.17 14.24
CA GLY A 453 -14.16 -1.32 14.91
C GLY A 453 -14.92 -2.06 16.00
N ALA A 454 -15.35 -3.30 15.75
CA ALA A 454 -15.99 -4.14 16.76
C ALA A 454 -15.03 -4.47 17.93
N ALA A 455 -13.76 -4.74 17.66
CA ALA A 455 -12.75 -4.99 18.69
C ALA A 455 -12.48 -3.76 19.56
N ILE A 456 -12.36 -2.57 18.95
CA ILE A 456 -12.20 -1.30 19.67
C ILE A 456 -13.46 -0.98 20.48
N GLY A 457 -14.65 -1.21 19.92
CA GLY A 457 -15.92 -1.02 20.62
C GLY A 457 -16.05 -1.95 21.84
N LEU A 458 -15.72 -3.24 21.66
CA LEU A 458 -15.68 -4.21 22.75
C LEU A 458 -14.68 -3.81 23.84
N LEU A 459 -13.49 -3.37 23.45
CA LEU A 459 -12.48 -2.89 24.39
C LEU A 459 -12.99 -1.67 25.17
N THR A 460 -13.63 -0.72 24.50
CA THR A 460 -14.24 0.46 25.13
C THR A 460 -15.28 0.04 26.17
N VAL A 461 -16.16 -0.92 25.84
CA VAL A 461 -17.13 -1.47 26.79
C VAL A 461 -16.43 -2.13 27.98
N ILE A 462 -15.35 -2.89 27.76
CA ILE A 462 -14.54 -3.49 28.84
C ILE A 462 -14.01 -2.42 29.80
N PHE A 463 -13.50 -1.30 29.29
CA PHE A 463 -12.98 -0.21 30.13
C PHE A 463 -14.09 0.51 30.92
N PHE A 464 -15.25 0.78 30.31
CA PHE A 464 -16.38 1.39 31.01
C PHE A 464 -16.96 0.48 32.11
N PHE A 465 -17.05 -0.82 31.84
CA PHE A 465 -17.59 -1.81 32.79
C PHE A 465 -16.50 -2.56 33.56
N GLN A 466 -15.29 -1.99 33.67
CA GLN A 466 -14.13 -2.67 34.27
C GLN A 466 -14.41 -3.22 35.67
N ASP A 467 -15.11 -2.48 36.53
CA ASP A 467 -15.44 -2.90 37.91
C ASP A 467 -16.32 -4.16 37.95
N ALA A 468 -17.24 -4.31 37.01
CA ALA A 468 -18.14 -5.46 36.94
C ALA A 468 -17.44 -6.70 36.37
N LEU A 469 -16.42 -6.49 35.54
CA LEU A 469 -15.60 -7.55 34.97
C LEU A 469 -14.59 -8.08 35.99
N VAL A 470 -13.81 -7.20 36.63
CA VAL A 470 -12.73 -7.59 37.56
C VAL A 470 -13.24 -8.24 38.84
N LYS A 471 -14.48 -7.96 39.28
CA LYS A 471 -15.12 -8.68 40.41
C LYS A 471 -15.27 -10.18 40.15
N ARG A 472 -15.30 -10.60 38.88
CA ARG A 472 -15.41 -12.00 38.47
C ARG A 472 -14.05 -12.46 37.93
N TYR A 473 -13.13 -12.80 38.83
CA TYR A 473 -11.74 -13.19 38.50
C TYR A 473 -11.62 -14.14 37.30
N ARG A 474 -12.36 -15.26 37.30
CA ARG A 474 -12.28 -16.25 36.22
C ARG A 474 -12.71 -15.67 34.87
N LEU A 475 -13.79 -14.88 34.85
CA LEU A 475 -14.28 -14.23 33.64
C LEU A 475 -13.25 -13.21 33.13
N PHE A 476 -12.71 -12.36 34.00
CA PHE A 476 -11.69 -11.39 33.64
C PHE A 476 -10.45 -12.04 33.00
N VAL A 477 -9.91 -13.11 33.61
CA VAL A 477 -8.73 -13.80 33.10
C VAL A 477 -8.97 -14.39 31.70
N TRP A 478 -10.13 -15.03 31.49
CA TRP A 478 -10.48 -15.59 30.17
C TRP A 478 -10.72 -14.51 29.12
N VAL A 479 -11.46 -13.45 29.46
CA VAL A 479 -11.71 -12.32 28.56
C VAL A 479 -10.38 -11.66 28.16
N ARG A 480 -9.48 -11.41 29.11
CA ARG A 480 -8.17 -10.82 28.83
C ARG A 480 -7.32 -11.71 27.94
N ARG A 481 -7.20 -13.01 28.26
CA ARG A 481 -6.44 -13.96 27.42
C ARG A 481 -7.02 -14.09 26.02
N GLY A 482 -8.34 -14.16 25.90
CA GLY A 482 -9.04 -14.23 24.62
C GLY A 482 -8.80 -12.98 23.78
N PHE A 483 -8.89 -11.78 24.39
CA PHE A 483 -8.62 -10.53 23.70
C PHE A 483 -7.16 -10.42 23.24
N LEU A 484 -6.20 -10.79 24.11
CA LEU A 484 -4.78 -10.77 23.72
C LEU A 484 -4.47 -11.78 22.61
N ALA A 485 -5.08 -12.96 22.62
CA ALA A 485 -4.94 -13.94 21.55
C ALA A 485 -5.52 -13.40 20.23
N PHE A 486 -6.68 -12.74 20.28
CA PHE A 486 -7.26 -12.04 19.14
C PHE A 486 -6.34 -10.92 18.61
N THR A 487 -5.80 -10.07 19.50
CA THR A 487 -4.86 -9.02 19.12
C THR A 487 -3.62 -9.60 18.44
N LEU A 488 -3.04 -10.68 18.97
CA LEU A 488 -1.86 -11.30 18.37
C LEU A 488 -2.14 -11.91 17.00
N VAL A 489 -3.17 -12.75 16.91
CA VAL A 489 -3.45 -13.53 15.69
C VAL A 489 -4.10 -12.68 14.62
N TRP A 490 -5.16 -11.94 14.98
CA TRP A 490 -5.95 -11.20 14.01
C TRP A 490 -5.34 -9.83 13.72
N ILE A 491 -5.11 -8.98 14.71
CA ILE A 491 -4.53 -7.64 14.50
C ILE A 491 -3.07 -7.75 14.00
N GLY A 492 -2.29 -8.63 14.63
CA GLY A 492 -0.90 -8.88 14.29
C GLY A 492 -0.73 -9.67 12.98
N TRP A 493 -0.94 -10.98 13.00
CA TRP A 493 -0.53 -11.87 11.90
C TRP A 493 -1.45 -11.90 10.67
N ILE A 494 -2.74 -11.56 10.81
CA ILE A 494 -3.70 -11.54 9.69
C ILE A 494 -3.80 -10.13 9.09
N ALA A 495 -4.03 -9.12 9.93
CA ALA A 495 -4.25 -7.75 9.49
C ALA A 495 -2.96 -6.94 9.30
N ASN A 496 -1.83 -7.38 9.89
CA ASN A 496 -0.53 -6.67 9.87
C ASN A 496 -0.64 -5.21 10.34
N ALA A 497 -1.59 -4.92 11.22
CA ALA A 497 -1.92 -3.58 11.65
C ALA A 497 -1.22 -3.26 12.99
N GLN A 498 0.11 -3.27 12.97
CA GLN A 498 0.96 -2.98 14.12
C GLN A 498 1.42 -1.51 14.09
N LEU A 499 1.14 -0.75 15.15
CA LEU A 499 1.77 0.56 15.32
C LEU A 499 3.24 0.37 15.72
N SER A 500 4.12 1.20 15.14
CA SER A 500 5.56 1.24 15.37
C SER A 500 6.01 2.69 15.60
N VAL A 501 7.21 2.88 16.17
CA VAL A 501 7.84 4.19 16.29
C VAL A 501 7.97 4.89 14.93
N VAL A 502 8.19 4.14 13.84
CA VAL A 502 8.28 4.72 12.49
C VAL A 502 7.03 5.54 12.17
N ASN A 503 5.83 5.04 12.48
CA ASN A 503 4.59 5.80 12.24
C ASN A 503 4.55 7.13 13.00
N VAL A 504 5.14 7.18 14.20
CA VAL A 504 5.24 8.41 15.00
C VAL A 504 6.25 9.37 14.37
N LEU A 505 7.41 8.85 13.93
CA LEU A 505 8.47 9.64 13.28
C LEU A 505 8.00 10.18 11.93
N THR A 506 7.36 9.36 11.10
CA THR A 506 6.78 9.78 9.82
C THR A 506 5.71 10.86 10.03
N PHE A 507 4.86 10.73 11.07
CA PHE A 507 3.90 11.79 11.42
C PHE A 507 4.59 13.09 11.86
N ALA A 508 5.60 13.01 12.73
CA ALA A 508 6.33 14.17 13.18
C ALA A 508 7.11 14.86 12.04
N ASN A 509 7.76 14.09 11.18
CA ASN A 509 8.46 14.61 10.00
C ASN A 509 7.48 15.20 8.99
N SER A 510 6.33 14.56 8.73
CA SER A 510 5.30 15.11 7.84
C SER A 510 4.73 16.44 8.33
N LEU A 511 4.68 16.69 9.65
CA LEU A 511 4.30 18.00 10.18
C LEU A 511 5.36 19.09 9.91
N ILE A 512 6.62 18.71 9.72
CA ILE A 512 7.75 19.62 9.47
C ILE A 512 7.96 19.85 7.97
N SER A 513 7.83 18.78 7.16
CA SER A 513 8.19 18.75 5.73
C SER A 513 7.01 18.95 4.77
N GLY A 514 5.77 18.98 5.28
CA GLY A 514 4.54 19.09 4.47
C GLY A 514 3.57 17.94 4.74
N PHE A 515 2.35 18.27 5.17
CA PHE A 515 1.39 17.28 5.64
C PHE A 515 0.52 16.72 4.50
N SER A 516 0.68 15.44 4.15
CA SER A 516 -0.12 14.77 3.12
C SER A 516 -1.15 13.79 3.72
N TRP A 517 -2.44 14.15 3.75
CA TRP A 517 -3.53 13.29 4.24
C TRP A 517 -3.63 11.95 3.48
N THR A 518 -3.28 11.94 2.20
CA THR A 518 -3.38 10.78 1.31
C THR A 518 -2.56 9.59 1.80
N TYR A 519 -1.34 9.84 2.31
CA TYR A 519 -0.47 8.78 2.83
C TYR A 519 -1.04 8.15 4.11
N PHE A 520 -1.54 8.96 5.05
CA PHE A 520 -2.15 8.45 6.28
C PHE A 520 -3.44 7.67 6.04
N LEU A 521 -4.25 8.10 5.07
CA LEU A 521 -5.51 7.45 4.73
C LEU A 521 -5.34 6.17 3.89
N SER A 522 -4.18 5.98 3.26
CA SER A 522 -3.87 4.76 2.48
C SER A 522 -3.83 3.49 3.35
N ALA A 523 -3.52 3.61 4.64
CA ALA A 523 -3.50 2.49 5.59
C ALA A 523 -4.69 2.55 6.58
N PRO A 524 -5.91 2.15 6.17
CA PRO A 524 -7.14 2.40 6.93
C PRO A 524 -7.11 1.85 8.37
N LEU A 525 -6.57 0.64 8.56
CA LEU A 525 -6.52 0.01 9.89
C LEU A 525 -5.53 0.72 10.83
N ILE A 526 -4.36 1.11 10.31
CA ILE A 526 -3.35 1.86 11.08
C ILE A 526 -3.91 3.22 11.48
N PHE A 527 -4.61 3.89 10.56
CA PHE A 527 -5.30 5.15 10.83
C PHE A 527 -6.36 5.01 11.93
N ILE A 528 -7.23 4.00 11.84
CA ILE A 528 -8.26 3.72 12.87
C ILE A 528 -7.61 3.46 14.24
N PHE A 529 -6.53 2.67 14.28
CA PHE A 529 -5.81 2.44 15.53
C PHE A 529 -5.17 3.72 16.05
N TRP A 530 -4.58 4.57 15.22
CA TRP A 530 -4.06 5.87 15.62
C TRP A 530 -5.13 6.76 16.26
N VAL A 531 -6.30 6.88 15.63
CA VAL A 531 -7.43 7.63 16.18
C VAL A 531 -7.91 7.02 17.50
N SER A 532 -7.98 5.68 17.58
CA SER A 532 -8.33 4.97 18.81
C SER A 532 -7.30 5.17 19.93
N VAL A 533 -6.00 5.19 19.60
CA VAL A 533 -4.93 5.47 20.57
C VAL A 533 -4.99 6.92 21.04
N ALA A 534 -5.21 7.89 20.14
CA ALA A 534 -5.39 9.29 20.50
C ALA A 534 -6.58 9.48 21.45
N ALA A 535 -7.73 8.87 21.14
CA ALA A 535 -8.88 8.86 22.03
C ALA A 535 -8.58 8.15 23.35
N GLY A 536 -7.91 7.00 23.31
CA GLY A 536 -7.52 6.22 24.50
C GLY A 536 -6.59 6.98 25.44
N ILE A 537 -5.65 7.76 24.89
CA ILE A 537 -4.73 8.61 25.64
C ILE A 537 -5.48 9.65 26.46
N LEU A 538 -6.57 10.21 25.95
CA LEU A 538 -7.36 11.21 26.66
C LEU A 538 -8.04 10.65 27.92
N PHE A 539 -8.51 9.40 27.88
CA PHE A 539 -9.32 8.81 28.96
C PHE A 539 -8.54 7.84 29.87
N TRP A 540 -7.67 7.00 29.31
CA TRP A 540 -6.95 5.91 30.01
C TRP A 540 -5.43 5.94 29.75
N GLY A 541 -4.90 7.04 29.20
CA GLY A 541 -3.49 7.16 28.85
C GLY A 541 -3.06 6.14 27.78
N ARG A 542 -1.80 5.70 27.82
CA ARG A 542 -1.26 4.73 26.84
C ARG A 542 -1.74 3.28 27.02
N GLY A 543 -2.53 3.02 28.06
CA GLY A 543 -2.93 1.70 28.52
C GLY A 543 -3.77 0.88 27.53
N PRO A 544 -4.81 1.45 26.89
CA PRO A 544 -5.61 0.73 25.90
C PRO A 544 -4.77 0.13 24.78
N PHE A 545 -3.75 0.86 24.31
CA PHE A 545 -2.86 0.35 23.28
C PHE A 545 -1.83 -0.65 23.82
N CYS A 546 -0.95 -0.20 24.73
CA CYS A 546 0.19 -1.00 25.19
C CYS A 546 -0.22 -2.27 25.98
N GLY A 547 -1.38 -2.22 26.63
CA GLY A 547 -1.94 -3.32 27.41
C GLY A 547 -2.74 -4.32 26.58
N TRP A 548 -3.58 -3.84 25.65
CA TRP A 548 -4.62 -4.66 24.99
C TRP A 548 -4.49 -4.75 23.47
N LEU A 549 -4.28 -3.62 22.78
CA LEU A 549 -4.27 -3.57 21.30
C LEU A 549 -2.91 -3.83 20.66
N CYS A 550 -1.80 -3.83 21.40
CA CYS A 550 -0.48 -4.07 20.84
C CYS A 550 -0.19 -5.58 20.67
N PRO A 551 -0.06 -6.10 19.43
CA PRO A 551 0.26 -7.50 19.16
C PRO A 551 1.55 -7.99 19.83
N PHE A 552 2.64 -7.21 19.76
CA PHE A 552 3.89 -7.59 20.41
C PHE A 552 3.82 -7.60 21.95
N GLY A 553 3.02 -6.72 22.53
CA GLY A 553 2.73 -6.74 23.97
C GLY A 553 1.90 -7.98 24.37
N ALA A 554 0.92 -8.33 23.54
CA ALA A 554 0.11 -9.54 23.71
C ALA A 554 0.97 -10.81 23.60
N LEU A 555 1.88 -10.87 22.62
CA LEU A 555 2.83 -11.98 22.46
C LEU A 555 3.66 -12.21 23.73
N GLN A 556 4.27 -11.15 24.29
CA GLN A 556 5.06 -11.25 25.51
C GLN A 556 4.24 -11.72 26.71
N GLU A 557 3.02 -11.21 26.88
CA GLU A 557 2.16 -11.62 28.00
C GLU A 557 1.66 -13.06 27.86
N LEU A 558 1.26 -13.49 26.67
CA LEU A 558 0.82 -14.86 26.41
C LEU A 558 1.97 -15.85 26.58
N LEU A 559 3.17 -15.52 26.09
CA LEU A 559 4.38 -16.32 26.30
C LEU A 559 4.75 -16.42 27.78
N ASN A 560 4.68 -15.31 28.53
CA ASN A 560 4.95 -15.34 29.97
C ASN A 560 3.89 -16.17 30.74
N ASN A 561 2.61 -16.07 30.36
CA ASN A 561 1.55 -16.91 30.92
C ASN A 561 1.82 -18.41 30.66
N ALA A 562 2.28 -18.76 29.47
CA ALA A 562 2.70 -20.12 29.14
C ALA A 562 3.94 -20.54 29.95
N ALA A 563 4.94 -19.65 30.08
CA ALA A 563 6.13 -19.90 30.89
C ALA A 563 5.79 -20.17 32.36
N ARG A 564 4.86 -19.41 32.95
CA ARG A 564 4.35 -19.64 34.31
C ARG A 564 3.61 -20.97 34.44
N ALA A 565 2.84 -21.36 33.42
CA ALA A 565 2.19 -22.67 33.39
C ALA A 565 3.22 -23.81 33.32
N LEU A 566 4.33 -23.60 32.61
CA LEU A 566 5.49 -24.51 32.55
C LEU A 566 6.44 -24.38 33.77
N LYS A 567 6.07 -23.59 34.78
CA LYS A 567 6.84 -23.37 36.03
C LYS A 567 8.24 -22.76 35.82
N VAL A 568 8.44 -21.98 34.75
CA VAL A 568 9.67 -21.21 34.54
C VAL A 568 9.82 -20.16 35.65
N PRO A 569 11.01 -20.01 36.27
CA PRO A 569 11.22 -19.06 37.36
C PRO A 569 11.02 -17.61 36.89
N GLN A 570 10.22 -16.86 37.65
CA GLN A 570 9.94 -15.44 37.36
C GLN A 570 10.87 -14.54 38.18
N ILE A 571 11.57 -13.63 37.52
CA ILE A 571 12.52 -12.72 38.14
C ILE A 571 11.84 -11.38 38.41
N ASN A 572 11.67 -11.04 39.70
CA ASN A 572 11.24 -9.71 40.11
C ASN A 572 12.44 -8.79 40.25
N VAL A 573 12.59 -7.85 39.32
CA VAL A 573 13.67 -6.86 39.33
C VAL A 573 13.56 -5.96 40.58
N PRO A 574 14.66 -5.68 41.30
CA PRO A 574 14.66 -4.73 42.42
C PRO A 574 14.20 -3.34 41.98
N TRP A 575 13.42 -2.66 42.83
CA TRP A 575 12.82 -1.35 42.51
C TRP A 575 13.83 -0.32 42.01
N GLY A 576 14.96 -0.14 42.72
CA GLY A 576 15.96 0.87 42.35
C GLY A 576 16.63 0.61 41.00
N LEU A 577 16.77 -0.66 40.59
CA LEU A 577 17.27 -1.00 39.26
C LEU A 577 16.19 -0.72 38.21
N ASN A 578 14.96 -1.11 38.48
CA ASN A 578 13.84 -0.86 37.57
C ASN A 578 13.68 0.62 37.23
N GLU A 579 13.65 1.47 38.25
CA GLU A 579 13.45 2.91 38.10
C GLU A 579 14.57 3.56 37.27
N ARG A 580 15.80 3.07 37.40
CA ARG A 580 16.95 3.53 36.61
C ARG A 580 16.97 3.03 35.16
N LEU A 581 16.30 1.91 34.87
CA LEU A 581 16.25 1.34 33.52
C LEU A 581 15.11 1.93 32.68
N TRP A 582 14.06 2.51 33.28
CA TRP A 582 12.97 3.15 32.54
C TRP A 582 13.40 4.27 31.57
N PRO A 583 14.37 5.14 31.90
CA PRO A 583 14.86 6.16 30.97
C PRO A 583 15.43 5.60 29.65
N ILE A 584 15.87 4.34 29.60
CA ILE A 584 16.52 3.75 28.42
C ILE A 584 15.63 3.83 27.18
N LYS A 585 14.36 3.42 27.27
CA LYS A 585 13.41 3.54 26.15
C LYS A 585 13.19 4.99 25.70
N TYR A 586 13.29 5.96 26.61
CA TYR A 586 13.17 7.38 26.28
C TYR A 586 14.43 7.90 25.57
N MET A 587 15.61 7.44 25.98
CA MET A 587 16.87 7.74 25.29
C MET A 587 16.90 7.14 23.88
N ILE A 588 16.43 5.89 23.72
CA ILE A 588 16.29 5.25 22.40
C ILE A 588 15.34 6.07 21.52
N PHE A 589 14.15 6.42 22.04
CA PHE A 589 13.20 7.25 21.29
C PHE A 589 13.77 8.61 20.89
N LEU A 590 14.42 9.33 21.82
CA LEU A 590 15.02 10.63 21.53
C LEU A 590 16.18 10.52 20.52
N GLY A 591 16.96 9.44 20.59
CA GLY A 591 18.01 9.16 19.61
C GLY A 591 17.45 8.88 18.22
N LEU A 592 16.39 8.06 18.12
CA LEU A 592 15.70 7.79 16.85
C LEU A 592 15.05 9.05 16.28
N PHE A 593 14.44 9.89 17.13
CA PHE A 593 13.88 11.16 16.73
C PHE A 593 14.96 12.15 16.25
N GLY A 594 16.09 12.22 16.94
CA GLY A 594 17.23 13.03 16.49
C GLY A 594 17.78 12.56 15.14
N LEU A 595 17.88 11.25 14.95
CA LEU A 595 18.30 10.65 13.68
C LEU A 595 17.29 10.90 12.56
N SER A 596 15.98 10.87 12.86
CA SER A 596 14.94 11.11 11.86
C SER A 596 14.88 12.54 11.35
N LEU A 597 15.39 13.50 12.13
CA LEU A 597 15.57 14.88 11.70
C LEU A 597 16.81 15.05 10.80
N TYR A 598 17.78 14.15 10.90
CA TYR A 598 18.98 14.15 10.06
C TYR A 598 18.76 13.39 8.75
N SER A 599 18.22 12.17 8.82
CA SER A 599 17.92 11.32 7.67
C SER A 599 16.79 10.35 8.01
N VAL A 600 15.72 10.36 7.19
CA VAL A 600 14.58 9.46 7.35
C VAL A 600 15.00 8.00 7.15
N ALA A 601 15.82 7.73 6.12
CA ALA A 601 16.34 6.40 5.83
C ALA A 601 17.16 5.82 7.00
N MET A 602 18.06 6.61 7.60
CA MET A 602 18.84 6.17 8.76
C MET A 602 17.95 5.88 9.98
N ALA A 603 16.90 6.67 10.19
CA ALA A 603 15.95 6.44 11.27
C ALA A 603 15.12 5.17 11.06
N GLU A 604 14.79 4.80 9.83
CA GLU A 604 14.09 3.55 9.52
C GLU A 604 14.97 2.32 9.81
N VAL A 605 16.24 2.35 9.40
CA VAL A 605 17.20 1.27 9.73
C VAL A 605 17.43 1.19 11.24
N ALA A 606 17.61 2.32 11.92
CA ALA A 606 17.78 2.32 13.37
C ALA A 606 16.51 1.90 14.13
N SER A 607 15.32 2.09 13.55
CA SER A 607 14.04 1.68 14.13
C SER A 607 13.85 0.16 14.17
N GLU A 608 14.76 -0.62 13.57
CA GLU A 608 14.82 -2.08 13.71
C GLU A 608 15.10 -2.56 15.14
N VAL A 609 15.48 -1.64 16.04
CA VAL A 609 15.45 -1.88 17.49
C VAL A 609 14.08 -2.39 17.96
N GLU A 610 12.99 -2.05 17.24
CA GLU A 610 11.68 -2.66 17.44
C GLU A 610 11.59 -4.02 16.73
N PRO A 611 11.49 -5.14 17.47
CA PRO A 611 11.32 -6.47 16.88
C PRO A 611 9.92 -6.67 16.26
N PHE A 612 9.14 -5.61 16.08
CA PHE A 612 7.76 -5.64 15.59
C PHE A 612 7.68 -6.14 14.16
N LYS A 613 8.56 -5.62 13.28
CA LYS A 613 8.66 -6.08 11.88
C LYS A 613 8.97 -7.58 11.86
N THR A 614 10.01 -8.03 12.56
CA THR A 614 10.43 -9.43 12.61
C THR A 614 9.40 -10.38 13.24
N ALA A 615 8.87 -10.05 14.41
CA ALA A 615 8.04 -10.98 15.20
C ALA A 615 6.55 -10.95 14.81
N ILE A 616 6.04 -9.83 14.33
CA ILE A 616 4.61 -9.65 14.01
C ILE A 616 4.40 -9.65 12.49
N THR A 617 4.94 -8.66 11.78
CA THR A 617 4.69 -8.49 10.34
C THR A 617 5.27 -9.64 9.51
N LEU A 618 6.51 -10.03 9.82
CA LEU A 618 7.28 -11.04 9.07
C LEU A 618 7.17 -12.45 9.63
N LYS A 619 6.53 -12.64 10.79
CA LYS A 619 6.32 -13.97 11.39
C LYS A 619 7.61 -14.80 11.51
N PHE A 620 8.73 -14.13 11.84
CA PHE A 620 10.09 -14.69 11.92
C PHE A 620 10.72 -15.16 10.60
N MET A 621 10.12 -14.87 9.45
CA MET A 621 10.71 -15.10 8.13
C MET A 621 11.61 -13.92 7.73
N ARG A 622 12.77 -13.79 8.41
CA ARG A 622 13.77 -12.72 8.13
C ARG A 622 15.19 -13.26 8.24
N ALA A 623 16.18 -12.50 7.78
CA ALA A 623 17.60 -12.80 7.98
C ALA A 623 17.92 -13.12 9.45
N TRP A 624 18.81 -14.10 9.64
CA TRP A 624 19.07 -14.74 10.92
C TRP A 624 19.47 -13.78 12.07
N PRO A 625 20.21 -12.66 11.87
CA PRO A 625 20.58 -11.78 12.98
C PRO A 625 19.36 -11.11 13.62
N PHE A 626 18.39 -10.69 12.80
CA PHE A 626 17.17 -10.05 13.27
C PHE A 626 16.24 -11.02 13.99
N VAL A 627 16.15 -12.25 13.49
CA VAL A 627 15.40 -13.33 14.14
C VAL A 627 16.03 -13.66 15.49
N LEU A 628 17.35 -13.81 15.54
CA LEU A 628 18.08 -14.08 16.78
C LEU A 628 17.87 -12.97 17.81
N PHE A 629 17.94 -11.70 17.40
CA PHE A 629 17.66 -10.55 18.27
C PHE A 629 16.23 -10.59 18.83
N ALA A 630 15.21 -10.77 17.97
CA ALA A 630 13.82 -10.84 18.40
C ALA A 630 13.56 -12.02 19.34
N VAL A 631 14.10 -13.20 19.03
CA VAL A 631 13.98 -14.40 19.89
C VAL A 631 14.70 -14.19 21.22
N ALA A 632 15.89 -13.60 21.23
CA ALA A 632 16.62 -13.31 22.47
C ALA A 632 15.79 -12.41 23.40
N LEU A 633 15.16 -11.36 22.87
CA LEU A 633 14.26 -10.48 23.65
C LEU A 633 13.04 -11.24 24.20
N LEU A 634 12.45 -12.13 23.41
CA LEU A 634 11.31 -12.94 23.85
C LEU A 634 11.72 -13.96 24.93
N VAL A 635 12.90 -14.56 24.81
CA VAL A 635 13.47 -15.49 25.80
C VAL A 635 13.69 -14.78 27.13
N VAL A 636 14.29 -13.58 27.13
CA VAL A 636 14.40 -12.76 28.34
C VAL A 636 13.02 -12.44 28.91
N GLY A 637 12.03 -12.19 28.04
CA GLY A 637 10.62 -12.00 28.37
C GLY A 637 9.93 -13.17 29.08
N LEU A 638 10.46 -14.40 28.97
CA LEU A 638 9.95 -15.57 29.69
C LEU A 638 10.26 -15.49 31.19
N PHE A 639 11.41 -14.90 31.56
CA PHE A 639 11.85 -14.74 32.94
C PHE A 639 11.38 -13.41 33.55
N ILE A 640 11.42 -12.33 32.75
CA ILE A 640 11.00 -10.98 33.15
C ILE A 640 9.78 -10.60 32.31
N GLU A 641 8.60 -10.56 32.94
CA GLU A 641 7.36 -10.24 32.24
C GLU A 641 7.46 -8.89 31.51
N ARG A 642 7.12 -8.90 30.21
CA ARG A 642 7.09 -7.71 29.33
C ARG A 642 8.41 -6.90 29.31
N PHE A 643 9.56 -7.57 29.36
CA PHE A 643 10.90 -6.96 29.36
C PHE A 643 11.10 -5.86 28.29
N PHE A 644 10.78 -6.15 27.02
CA PHE A 644 10.99 -5.19 25.93
C PHE A 644 10.10 -3.95 26.09
N CYS A 645 8.81 -4.15 26.38
CA CYS A 645 7.86 -3.05 26.58
C CYS A 645 8.22 -2.13 27.76
N ARG A 646 8.98 -2.66 28.72
CA ARG A 646 9.37 -1.96 29.95
C ARG A 646 10.63 -1.12 29.77
N TYR A 647 11.62 -1.61 29.02
CA TYR A 647 12.95 -0.97 28.97
C TYR A 647 13.42 -0.51 27.59
N LEU A 648 12.95 -1.12 26.50
CA LEU A 648 13.50 -0.86 25.16
C LEU A 648 12.49 -0.22 24.18
N CYS A 649 11.19 -0.40 24.39
CA CYS A 649 10.15 -0.01 23.43
C CYS A 649 10.05 1.52 23.20
N PRO A 650 10.51 2.04 22.05
CA PRO A 650 10.49 3.47 21.77
C PRO A 650 9.08 3.98 21.45
N LEU A 651 8.23 3.19 20.77
CA LEU A 651 6.80 3.53 20.64
C LEU A 651 6.13 3.71 22.01
N GLY A 652 6.46 2.85 22.97
CA GLY A 652 5.93 2.93 24.33
C GLY A 652 6.37 4.19 25.08
N ALA A 653 7.55 4.73 24.75
CA ALA A 653 8.05 6.00 25.26
C ALA A 653 7.35 7.19 24.59
N ALA A 654 7.18 7.16 23.27
CA ALA A 654 6.46 8.18 22.51
C ALA A 654 5.03 8.37 23.03
N LEU A 655 4.28 7.27 23.21
CA LEU A 655 2.91 7.30 23.73
C LEU A 655 2.83 7.70 25.22
N ALA A 656 3.92 7.60 25.98
CA ALA A 656 3.95 7.99 27.39
C ALA A 656 4.01 9.51 27.60
N ILE A 657 4.51 10.29 26.63
CA ILE A 657 4.62 11.75 26.71
C ILE A 657 3.22 12.40 26.85
N PRO A 658 2.27 12.18 25.92
CA PRO A 658 0.93 12.75 26.03
C PRO A 658 0.06 12.05 27.09
N ALA A 659 0.41 10.82 27.50
CA ALA A 659 -0.34 10.07 28.52
C ALA A 659 -0.39 10.77 29.90
N ARG A 660 0.49 11.74 30.17
CA ARG A 660 0.42 12.57 31.38
C ARG A 660 -0.83 13.46 31.42
N LEU A 661 -1.42 13.78 30.26
CA LEU A 661 -2.67 14.55 30.13
C LEU A 661 -3.89 13.73 30.56
N ALA A 662 -3.81 12.39 30.59
CA ALA A 662 -4.89 11.50 31.05
C ALA A 662 -5.19 11.61 32.56
N MET A 663 -4.52 12.51 33.27
CA MET A 663 -4.61 12.68 34.73
C MET A 663 -5.98 13.23 35.19
N PHE A 664 -6.85 13.66 34.29
CA PHE A 664 -8.13 14.28 34.64
C PHE A 664 -9.16 13.32 35.29
N PHE A 665 -8.99 11.99 35.21
CA PHE A 665 -9.87 11.04 35.89
C PHE A 665 -9.14 9.73 36.29
N PRO A 666 -8.65 9.55 37.54
CA PRO A 666 -8.09 8.27 37.95
C PRO A 666 -9.21 7.25 38.27
N TRP A 667 -9.55 6.40 37.30
CA TRP A 667 -10.56 5.34 37.45
C TRP A 667 -10.03 4.10 38.21
N LEU A 668 -8.73 4.04 38.50
CA LEU A 668 -8.08 2.95 39.24
C LEU A 668 -8.29 3.14 40.75
N LYS A 669 -9.10 2.28 41.37
CA LYS A 669 -9.41 2.34 42.81
C LYS A 669 -8.25 1.78 43.63
N ARG A 670 -7.96 2.42 44.77
CA ARG A 670 -7.00 1.95 45.77
C ARG A 670 -7.57 2.16 47.18
N HIS A 671 -7.18 1.30 48.12
CA HIS A 671 -7.46 1.50 49.53
C HIS A 671 -6.38 2.38 50.17
N LYS A 672 -6.71 3.00 51.32
CA LYS A 672 -5.79 3.85 52.09
C LYS A 672 -4.55 3.07 52.57
N GLU A 673 -4.69 1.78 52.82
CA GLU A 673 -3.63 0.89 53.30
C GLU A 673 -2.69 0.40 52.19
N CYS A 674 -2.97 0.73 50.92
CA CYS A 674 -2.17 0.31 49.77
C CYS A 674 -0.92 1.18 49.63
N GLY A 675 0.27 0.61 49.80
CA GLY A 675 1.57 1.31 49.84
C GLY A 675 2.13 1.44 51.27
N SER A 676 1.26 1.44 52.28
CA SER A 676 1.68 1.36 53.68
C SER A 676 0.54 0.79 54.54
N PRO A 677 0.65 -0.42 55.11
CA PRO A 677 1.75 -1.39 55.02
C PRO A 677 1.67 -2.37 53.83
N CYS A 678 0.59 -2.37 53.04
CA CYS A 678 0.35 -3.40 52.02
C CYS A 678 1.13 -3.14 50.71
N GLN A 679 1.98 -4.08 50.29
CA GLN A 679 2.80 -4.00 49.07
C GLN A 679 2.38 -5.00 47.97
N ARG A 680 1.24 -5.69 48.10
CA ARG A 680 0.84 -6.77 47.18
C ARG A 680 0.72 -6.30 45.73
N CYS A 681 -0.05 -5.24 45.48
CA CYS A 681 -0.25 -4.73 44.12
C CYS A 681 1.07 -4.27 43.47
N ALA A 682 2.03 -3.76 44.24
CA ALA A 682 3.33 -3.34 43.71
C ALA A 682 4.18 -4.54 43.29
N LYS A 683 4.19 -5.62 44.09
CA LYS A 683 4.92 -6.85 43.78
C LYS A 683 4.34 -7.64 42.61
N GLU A 684 3.03 -7.61 42.45
CA GLU A 684 2.33 -8.34 41.38
C GLU A 684 2.08 -7.49 40.11
N CYS A 685 2.55 -6.24 40.09
CA CYS A 685 2.42 -5.39 38.91
C CYS A 685 3.39 -5.89 37.81
N PRO A 686 2.89 -6.28 36.62
CA PRO A 686 3.72 -6.88 35.58
C PRO A 686 4.81 -5.94 35.05
N VAL A 687 4.53 -4.63 35.06
CA VAL A 687 5.48 -3.58 34.64
C VAL A 687 6.13 -2.85 35.82
N GLN A 688 5.80 -3.24 37.07
CA GLN A 688 6.26 -2.61 38.30
C GLN A 688 6.12 -1.07 38.28
N CYS A 689 4.96 -0.54 37.85
CA CYS A 689 4.72 0.91 37.79
C CYS A 689 4.18 1.52 39.09
N ILE A 690 3.98 0.71 40.14
CA ILE A 690 3.45 1.16 41.43
C ILE A 690 4.63 1.37 42.37
N HIS A 691 4.83 2.61 42.80
CA HIS A 691 5.86 2.98 43.74
C HIS A 691 5.65 2.29 45.10
N PRO A 692 6.70 2.12 45.91
CA PRO A 692 6.59 1.55 47.27
C PRO A 692 5.65 2.34 48.19
N ASP A 693 5.46 3.64 47.97
CA ASP A 693 4.49 4.47 48.69
C ASP A 693 3.03 4.21 48.24
N GLY A 694 2.85 3.41 47.19
CA GLY A 694 1.58 3.06 46.58
C GLY A 694 1.16 3.94 45.41
N THR A 695 1.86 5.02 45.09
CA THR A 695 1.48 5.86 43.95
C THR A 695 1.67 5.11 42.63
N ILE A 696 0.75 5.29 41.67
CA ILE A 696 0.85 4.65 40.35
C ILE A 696 1.47 5.65 39.40
N ASN A 697 2.59 5.29 38.76
CA ASN A 697 3.17 6.12 37.71
C ASN A 697 2.36 5.97 36.40
N PRO A 698 1.67 7.03 35.93
CA PRO A 698 0.83 6.95 34.73
C PRO A 698 1.65 6.73 33.45
N ASN A 699 2.90 7.21 33.42
CA ASN A 699 3.78 7.07 32.26
C ASN A 699 4.18 5.60 32.02
N GLU A 700 4.18 4.79 33.08
CA GLU A 700 4.54 3.38 33.02
C GLU A 700 3.34 2.44 33.07
N CYS A 701 2.18 2.88 33.57
CA CYS A 701 0.98 2.05 33.64
C CYS A 701 0.47 1.63 32.26
N ILE A 702 0.26 0.32 32.06
CA ILE A 702 -0.33 -0.26 30.84
C ILE A 702 -1.82 -0.57 30.97
N TRP A 703 -2.46 -0.14 32.06
CA TRP A 703 -3.89 -0.36 32.34
C TRP A 703 -4.37 -1.82 32.15
N CYS A 704 -3.54 -2.75 32.63
CA CYS A 704 -3.82 -4.19 32.57
C CYS A 704 -4.94 -4.66 33.51
N MET A 705 -5.41 -3.80 34.42
CA MET A 705 -6.44 -4.10 35.43
C MET A 705 -6.10 -5.20 36.45
N HIS A 706 -4.88 -5.75 36.47
CA HIS A 706 -4.47 -6.77 37.46
C HIS A 706 -4.58 -6.26 38.91
N CYS A 707 -4.22 -5.00 39.15
CA CYS A 707 -4.36 -4.39 40.48
C CYS A 707 -5.82 -4.16 40.88
N GLN A 708 -6.75 -4.02 39.94
CA GLN A 708 -8.18 -3.87 40.21
C GLN A 708 -8.85 -5.21 40.48
N ASP A 709 -8.42 -6.29 39.81
CA ASP A 709 -8.80 -7.66 40.18
C ASP A 709 -8.39 -7.96 41.62
N LEU A 710 -7.13 -7.71 41.98
CA LEU A 710 -6.65 -7.86 43.35
C LEU A 710 -7.44 -7.00 44.33
N PHE A 711 -7.80 -5.76 43.98
CA PHE A 711 -8.54 -4.85 44.85
C PHE A 711 -9.90 -5.42 45.30
N TRP A 712 -10.64 -6.09 44.41
CA TRP A 712 -11.95 -6.63 44.71
C TRP A 712 -11.92 -8.06 45.28
N ASP A 713 -10.76 -8.72 45.28
CA ASP A 713 -10.63 -10.11 45.71
C ASP A 713 -10.73 -10.26 47.24
N GLU A 714 -11.73 -11.02 47.71
CA GLU A 714 -11.99 -11.23 49.13
C GLU A 714 -10.99 -12.16 49.83
N HIS A 715 -10.17 -12.89 49.09
CA HIS A 715 -9.17 -13.85 49.61
C HIS A 715 -7.73 -13.35 49.46
N ARG A 716 -7.45 -12.44 48.52
CA ARG A 716 -6.11 -11.90 48.23
C ARG A 716 -5.89 -10.48 48.75
N CYS A 717 -6.91 -9.62 48.84
CA CYS A 717 -6.72 -8.26 49.37
C CYS A 717 -6.88 -8.21 50.89
N PRO A 718 -5.85 -7.79 51.67
CA PRO A 718 -5.96 -7.71 53.13
C PRO A 718 -7.15 -6.91 53.65
N SER A 719 -7.44 -5.75 53.05
CA SER A 719 -8.55 -4.89 53.45
C SER A 719 -9.92 -5.54 53.14
N MET A 720 -10.02 -6.35 52.08
CA MET A 720 -11.25 -7.09 51.75
C MET A 720 -11.40 -8.36 52.58
N ILE A 721 -10.30 -9.05 52.90
CA ILE A 721 -10.27 -10.18 53.85
C ILE A 721 -10.81 -9.72 55.21
N GLN A 722 -10.33 -8.59 55.72
CA GLN A 722 -10.83 -8.02 57.00
C GLN A 722 -12.33 -7.71 56.93
N LYS A 723 -12.81 -7.14 55.82
CA LYS A 723 -14.25 -6.90 55.62
C LYS A 723 -15.06 -8.19 55.53
N ARG A 724 -14.54 -9.24 54.88
CA ARG A 724 -15.19 -10.54 54.81
C ARG A 724 -15.26 -11.19 56.19
N LEU A 725 -14.13 -11.29 56.90
CA LEU A 725 -14.06 -11.82 58.26
C LEU A 725 -14.98 -11.07 59.23
N ARG A 726 -15.10 -9.74 59.10
CA ARG A 726 -16.05 -8.95 59.90
C ARG A 726 -17.50 -9.27 59.55
N ARG A 727 -17.84 -9.44 58.27
CA ARG A 727 -19.18 -9.86 57.82
C ARG A 727 -19.53 -11.25 58.33
N GLU A 728 -18.60 -12.20 58.22
CA GLU A 728 -18.74 -13.57 58.73
C GLU A 728 -18.90 -13.59 60.25
N LYS A 729 -18.14 -12.78 60.99
CA LYS A 729 -18.25 -12.64 62.45
C LYS A 729 -19.60 -12.05 62.89
N VAL A 730 -20.14 -11.09 62.17
CA VAL A 730 -21.48 -10.53 62.44
C VAL A 730 -22.57 -11.54 62.10
N ALA A 731 -22.42 -12.30 61.01
CA ALA A 731 -23.36 -13.35 60.61
C ALA A 731 -23.37 -14.57 61.56
N SER A 732 -22.25 -14.82 62.26
CA SER A 732 -22.10 -15.93 63.21
C SER A 732 -22.34 -15.54 64.68
N ALA A 733 -22.70 -14.28 64.97
CA ALA A 733 -23.01 -13.83 66.33
C ALA A 733 -24.42 -14.31 66.75
N PRO A 734 -24.56 -14.99 67.91
CA PRO A 734 -25.87 -15.45 68.39
C PRO A 734 -26.77 -14.24 68.72
N GLY A 735 -27.90 -14.12 68.01
CA GLY A 735 -28.87 -13.02 68.12
C GLY A 735 -29.05 -12.15 66.87
N ALA A 736 -28.30 -12.40 65.78
CA ALA A 736 -28.48 -11.69 64.52
C ALA A 736 -29.70 -12.21 63.73
N SER A 737 -30.89 -11.65 63.97
CA SER A 737 -32.04 -11.87 63.08
C SER A 737 -31.79 -11.22 61.70
N PRO A 738 -32.04 -11.91 60.58
CA PRO A 738 -31.81 -11.35 59.25
C PRO A 738 -32.94 -10.38 58.89
N LYS A 739 -32.72 -9.07 59.07
CA LYS A 739 -33.54 -8.08 58.36
C LYS A 739 -33.08 -8.02 56.90
N LEU A 740 -33.61 -8.91 56.06
CA LEU A 740 -33.63 -8.69 54.62
C LEU A 740 -34.47 -7.43 54.34
N LYS A 741 -33.86 -6.40 53.75
CA LYS A 741 -34.60 -5.43 52.94
C LYS A 741 -34.85 -6.09 51.57
N PRO A 742 -36.10 -6.28 51.13
CA PRO A 742 -36.38 -6.78 49.79
C PRO A 742 -36.55 -5.60 48.83
N ASP A 743 -35.53 -5.31 48.03
CA ASP A 743 -35.70 -4.45 46.84
C ASP A 743 -35.74 -5.31 45.59
N ALA A 744 -36.90 -5.92 45.33
CA ALA A 744 -37.32 -6.39 44.00
C ALA A 744 -38.82 -6.73 43.99
N ALA A 745 -39.69 -5.73 43.84
CA ALA A 745 -41.03 -5.92 43.28
C ALA A 745 -41.63 -4.58 42.82
N ARG A 746 -41.45 -4.25 41.53
CA ARG A 746 -42.40 -3.37 40.84
C ARG A 746 -42.65 -3.93 39.44
N ALA A 747 -43.60 -4.86 39.39
CA ALA A 747 -44.26 -5.28 38.17
C ALA A 747 -45.39 -4.28 37.82
N ARG A 748 -45.34 -3.80 36.58
CA ARG A 748 -46.43 -3.44 35.66
C ARG A 748 -47.86 -3.20 36.22
N ALA A 749 -48.32 -1.97 35.94
CA ALA A 749 -49.42 -1.64 35.01
C ALA A 749 -50.78 -1.15 35.57
N VAL A 750 -51.28 -0.16 34.80
CA VAL A 750 -52.68 0.23 34.52
C VAL A 750 -53.25 1.45 35.27
N ALA A 751 -53.31 2.54 34.49
CA ALA A 751 -54.38 3.53 34.28
C ALA A 751 -55.06 4.26 35.45
N GLY A 752 -55.12 5.59 35.33
CA GLY A 752 -56.10 6.43 36.01
C GLY A 752 -55.65 7.87 36.21
N HIS A 753 -55.83 8.72 35.20
CA HIS A 753 -56.07 10.16 35.41
C HIS A 753 -57.34 10.31 36.28
N PRO A 754 -57.49 11.36 37.13
CA PRO A 754 -57.68 12.73 36.64
C PRO A 754 -57.07 13.85 37.52
N ASN A 755 -57.11 15.07 36.95
CA ASN A 755 -56.87 16.39 37.55
C ASN A 755 -57.34 16.57 39.01
N SER A 756 -56.57 17.31 39.80
CA SER A 756 -57.01 18.59 40.40
C SER A 756 -55.88 19.29 41.18
N THR A 757 -55.62 20.54 40.76
CA THR A 757 -55.40 21.77 41.55
C THR A 757 -54.77 21.77 42.96
N SER A 758 -53.95 22.81 43.13
CA SER A 758 -53.69 23.67 44.31
C SER A 758 -52.46 23.38 45.17
N GLY A 759 -51.60 24.42 45.29
CA GLY A 759 -50.42 24.47 46.15
C GLY A 759 -49.25 25.14 45.46
#